data_AF-A0A7C5WGD4-F1
#
_entry.id   AF-A0A7C5WGD4-F1
#
_cell.length_a   1.000
_cell.length_b   1.000
_cell.length_c   1.000
_cell.angle_alpha   90.00
_cell.angle_beta   90.00
_cell.angle_gamma   90.00
#
_symmetry.space_group_name_H-M   'P 1'
#
loop_
_entity.id
_entity.type
_entity.pdbx_description
1 polymer ?
#
loop_
_entity_poly.entity_id
_entity_poly.type
_entity_poly.pdbx_seq_one_letter_code
_entity_poly.pdbx_strand_id
1 'polypeptide(L)'
;MGGRVVDAVEKTGAFYLGCRYEPRRSAVTDEPILYDAKDLTTHAVILGMTGSGKTGLGIALLEEAAIDGIPSIVIDPKGDMGNLLLTFPSLDPVEFQPWIDPAHALGRGQSVEGEARRVARMWSDGLQRWGQDGRRIERLKKAANFQLFTPGSQAGRPISVIRKFSAPRAELARDSDALRERISAAASGLLALLGLDADPISSREHVLVSCILSEAWRRGADLDLPGLIRAIQSPPFERIGMMDLETVFPGAERVALALRLNNLIASPDFAGWMEGEPLDIGRLLWDEGGRPNVSIMSIAHLAEPQRMFFVTTLLGEIVAYMRSLSGSSGLRALVYMDEVFGYLPPTSSPPSKRPLLTLLKQARAYGIGLVVATQNPVDLDYKALSNAGTWFLGRLQTERDKARVIEGLEGASTASRQTFDRVALDSTLSGLGKRVFLMNNVHESEPVLFHTRWALSYLAGPLTQAQIQRLKGPVDAENLKADRSPGWSKRQVGQRPPIVDPAISQSFVRPTIYPETGSKLLYRPALAAEVGLHYVQARSGIDHWSRCVCLAPLASRIRSGVWSRAVFFDDLDLSLEDEPEPNAAFATLAGAAQRAKSYTSWKRSLESLVYKARPLIIHKCAALKIVSRVDETESAFMVRLREAARERRDLEVEKLRKRYAPRLARLRDRMRRQEQRIEREESQVSQQKLQTA
;
A
#
# COMPACT_ATOMS: atom_id res chain seq x y z
N MET A 1 -0.05 -39.62 0.17
CA MET A 1 -0.25 -38.15 0.17
C MET A 1 0.45 -37.41 -0.97
N GLY A 2 1.73 -37.65 -1.30
CA GLY A 2 2.56 -36.70 -2.07
C GLY A 2 2.26 -36.42 -3.56
N GLY A 3 1.59 -37.31 -4.31
CA GLY A 3 1.41 -37.14 -5.76
C GLY A 3 0.13 -36.41 -6.20
N ARG A 4 -1.00 -36.61 -5.49
CA ARG A 4 -2.32 -36.09 -5.90
C ARG A 4 -2.64 -34.67 -5.39
N VAL A 5 -1.97 -34.22 -4.32
CA VAL A 5 -2.20 -32.89 -3.73
C VAL A 5 -1.51 -31.80 -4.55
N VAL A 6 -0.33 -32.07 -5.12
CA VAL A 6 0.50 -31.08 -5.83
C VAL A 6 -0.20 -30.53 -7.08
N ASP A 7 -0.78 -31.39 -7.92
CA ASP A 7 -1.51 -30.96 -9.13
C ASP A 7 -2.85 -30.28 -8.81
N ALA A 8 -3.42 -30.52 -7.63
CA ALA A 8 -4.70 -29.96 -7.21
C ALA A 8 -4.59 -28.52 -6.65
N VAL A 9 -3.42 -28.17 -6.11
CA VAL A 9 -3.15 -26.95 -5.32
C VAL A 9 -2.80 -25.74 -6.18
N GLU A 10 -2.15 -25.93 -7.33
CA GLU A 10 -1.65 -24.82 -8.17
C GLU A 10 -2.72 -24.30 -9.14
N LYS A 11 -3.85 -23.86 -8.58
CA LYS A 11 -4.97 -23.28 -9.33
C LYS A 11 -5.00 -21.77 -9.12
N THR A 12 -4.91 -21.02 -10.22
CA THR A 12 -5.00 -19.55 -10.19
C THR A 12 -6.34 -19.12 -9.57
N GLY A 13 -6.31 -18.22 -8.59
CA GLY A 13 -7.47 -17.75 -7.85
C GLY A 13 -7.94 -18.67 -6.72
N ALA A 14 -7.22 -19.75 -6.42
CA ALA A 14 -7.53 -20.64 -5.31
C ALA A 14 -6.33 -20.77 -4.35
N PHE A 15 -6.52 -20.35 -3.11
CA PHE A 15 -5.50 -20.34 -2.07
C PHE A 15 -5.48 -21.67 -1.33
N TYR A 16 -4.34 -22.35 -1.36
CA TYR A 16 -4.16 -23.56 -0.57
C TYR A 16 -3.85 -23.21 0.89
N LEU A 17 -4.86 -23.34 1.75
CA LEU A 17 -4.74 -22.97 3.17
C LEU A 17 -4.35 -24.15 4.07
N GLY A 18 -4.48 -25.39 3.58
CA GLY A 18 -4.32 -26.59 4.39
C GLY A 18 -5.22 -27.72 3.91
N CYS A 19 -5.56 -28.63 4.81
CA CYS A 19 -6.38 -29.80 4.50
C CYS A 19 -7.50 -29.96 5.52
N ARG A 20 -8.62 -30.54 5.10
CA ARG A 20 -9.79 -30.75 5.96
C ARG A 20 -9.41 -31.57 7.19
N TYR A 21 -9.98 -31.20 8.33
CA TYR A 21 -9.71 -31.82 9.62
C TYR A 21 -10.96 -32.56 10.10
N GLU A 22 -10.80 -33.84 10.45
CA GLU A 22 -11.86 -34.67 11.03
C GLU A 22 -11.78 -34.64 12.56
N PRO A 23 -12.67 -33.91 13.26
CA PRO A 23 -12.60 -33.76 14.70
C PRO A 23 -12.77 -35.10 15.45
N ARG A 24 -13.63 -36.00 14.96
CA ARG A 24 -13.87 -37.32 15.58
C ARG A 24 -12.62 -38.19 15.65
N ARG A 25 -11.76 -38.12 14.62
CA ARG A 25 -10.50 -38.89 14.56
C ARG A 25 -9.27 -38.08 14.99
N SER A 26 -9.46 -36.80 15.25
CA SER A 26 -8.37 -35.83 15.47
C SER A 26 -7.27 -35.93 14.40
N ALA A 27 -7.70 -36.09 13.14
CA ALA A 27 -6.82 -36.41 12.02
C ALA A 27 -7.00 -35.41 10.87
N VAL A 28 -5.88 -35.09 10.22
CA VAL A 28 -5.87 -34.32 8.97
C VAL A 28 -6.14 -35.29 7.82
N THR A 29 -7.05 -34.92 6.92
CA THR A 29 -7.39 -35.71 5.73
C THR A 29 -6.50 -35.32 4.54
N ASP A 30 -6.62 -36.09 3.45
CA ASP A 30 -5.95 -35.78 2.18
C ASP A 30 -6.72 -34.74 1.33
N GLU A 31 -7.85 -34.20 1.81
CA GLU A 31 -8.67 -33.23 1.08
C GLU A 31 -8.13 -31.80 1.26
N PRO A 32 -7.57 -31.16 0.20
CA PRO A 32 -7.04 -29.81 0.31
C PRO A 32 -8.15 -28.76 0.43
N ILE A 33 -7.93 -27.76 1.28
CA ILE A 33 -8.75 -26.55 1.35
C ILE A 33 -8.21 -25.54 0.35
N LEU A 34 -8.95 -25.38 -0.74
CA LEU A 34 -8.70 -24.42 -1.80
C LEU A 34 -9.68 -23.26 -1.67
N TYR A 35 -9.28 -22.24 -0.91
CA TYR A 35 -10.10 -21.08 -0.61
C TYR A 35 -10.14 -20.13 -1.82
N ASP A 36 -11.32 -19.64 -2.20
CA ASP A 36 -11.45 -18.74 -3.35
C ASP A 36 -10.92 -17.35 -3.01
N ALA A 37 -9.91 -16.88 -3.75
CA ALA A 37 -9.32 -15.57 -3.55
C ALA A 37 -10.36 -14.43 -3.69
N LYS A 38 -11.40 -14.63 -4.51
CA LYS A 38 -12.48 -13.67 -4.70
C LYS A 38 -13.28 -13.43 -3.42
N ASP A 39 -13.35 -14.40 -2.52
CA ASP A 39 -14.12 -14.26 -1.28
C ASP A 39 -13.51 -13.21 -0.34
N LEU A 40 -12.20 -12.92 -0.47
CA LEU A 40 -11.54 -11.83 0.25
C LEU A 40 -11.97 -10.44 -0.21
N THR A 41 -12.66 -10.30 -1.35
CA THR A 41 -13.35 -9.03 -1.68
C THR A 41 -14.39 -8.67 -0.63
N THR A 42 -14.91 -9.65 0.10
CA THR A 42 -15.81 -9.44 1.24
C THR A 42 -15.07 -9.41 2.58
N HIS A 43 -13.75 -9.23 2.61
CA HIS A 43 -12.94 -9.18 3.83
C HIS A 43 -12.90 -10.51 4.61
N ALA A 44 -11.91 -10.64 5.50
CA ALA A 44 -11.79 -11.79 6.38
C ALA A 44 -11.33 -11.40 7.79
N VAL A 45 -11.71 -12.23 8.77
CA VAL A 45 -11.31 -12.09 10.17
C VAL A 45 -10.60 -13.37 10.61
N ILE A 46 -9.46 -13.23 11.28
CA ILE A 46 -8.74 -14.35 11.90
C ILE A 46 -8.74 -14.15 13.43
N LEU A 47 -9.47 -15.01 14.14
CA LEU A 47 -9.56 -14.98 15.60
C LEU A 47 -8.87 -16.20 16.20
N GLY A 48 -8.20 -16.02 17.33
CA GLY A 48 -7.59 -17.12 18.05
C GLY A 48 -6.57 -16.64 19.07
N MET A 49 -6.48 -17.36 20.19
CA MET A 49 -5.53 -17.07 21.26
C MET A 49 -4.07 -17.16 20.80
N THR A 50 -3.14 -16.64 21.60
CA THR A 50 -1.70 -16.84 21.38
C THR A 50 -1.36 -18.32 21.24
N GLY A 51 -0.61 -18.67 20.19
CA GLY A 51 -0.25 -20.07 19.89
C GLY A 51 -1.33 -20.91 19.20
N SER A 52 -2.51 -20.35 18.89
CA SER A 52 -3.55 -21.02 18.09
C SER A 52 -3.14 -21.23 16.63
N GLY A 53 -2.19 -20.44 16.13
CA GLY A 53 -1.68 -20.51 14.76
C GLY A 53 -2.09 -19.36 13.84
N LYS A 54 -2.76 -18.30 14.35
CA LYS A 54 -3.24 -17.18 13.52
C LYS A 54 -2.19 -16.61 12.58
N THR A 55 -1.01 -16.29 13.12
CA THR A 55 0.11 -15.69 12.37
C THR A 55 0.55 -16.62 11.23
N GLY A 56 0.58 -17.93 11.47
CA GLY A 56 0.87 -18.93 10.44
C GLY A 56 -0.21 -18.99 9.35
N LEU A 57 -1.50 -18.89 9.71
CA LEU A 57 -2.60 -18.80 8.75
C LEU A 57 -2.53 -17.50 7.93
N GLY A 58 -2.27 -16.37 8.58
CA GLY A 58 -2.09 -15.07 7.91
C GLY A 58 -0.93 -15.08 6.91
N ILE A 59 0.21 -15.65 7.32
CA ILE A 59 1.37 -15.84 6.43
C ILE A 59 1.01 -16.77 5.27
N ALA A 60 0.35 -17.91 5.52
CA ALA A 60 -0.08 -18.80 4.45
C ALA A 60 -1.01 -18.07 3.45
N LEU A 61 -1.96 -17.27 3.93
CA LEU A 61 -2.85 -16.48 3.07
C LEU A 61 -2.07 -15.46 2.23
N LEU A 62 -1.11 -14.75 2.82
CA LEU A 62 -0.26 -13.77 2.12
C LEU A 62 0.67 -14.44 1.10
N GLU A 63 1.19 -15.64 1.40
CA GLU A 63 1.97 -16.44 0.46
C GLU A 63 1.15 -16.87 -0.75
N GLU A 64 -0.08 -17.37 -0.54
CA GLU A 64 -0.96 -17.76 -1.65
C GLU A 64 -1.38 -16.53 -2.48
N ALA A 65 -1.66 -15.40 -1.83
CA ALA A 65 -1.93 -14.14 -2.53
C ALA A 65 -0.73 -13.71 -3.40
N ALA A 66 0.48 -13.77 -2.87
CA ALA A 66 1.69 -13.45 -3.62
C ALA A 66 1.91 -14.40 -4.81
N ILE A 67 1.71 -15.71 -4.62
CA ILE A 67 1.79 -16.72 -5.69
C ILE A 67 0.76 -16.45 -6.80
N ASP A 68 -0.46 -16.04 -6.43
CA ASP A 68 -1.51 -15.66 -7.38
C ASP A 68 -1.30 -14.24 -7.99
N GLY A 69 -0.23 -13.56 -7.58
CA GLY A 69 0.18 -12.24 -8.05
C GLY A 69 -0.64 -11.09 -7.46
N ILE A 70 -1.31 -11.29 -6.33
CA ILE A 70 -2.10 -10.28 -5.63
C ILE A 70 -1.17 -9.54 -4.67
N PRO A 71 -0.93 -8.23 -4.87
CA PRO A 71 -0.10 -7.44 -3.98
C PRO A 71 -0.78 -7.23 -2.61
N SER A 72 0.03 -7.01 -1.59
CA SER A 72 -0.44 -6.90 -0.22
C SER A 72 0.27 -5.78 0.55
N ILE A 73 -0.48 -5.01 1.33
CA ILE A 73 0.04 -4.14 2.38
C ILE A 73 -0.22 -4.82 3.73
N VAL A 74 0.83 -5.03 4.51
CA VAL A 74 0.80 -5.80 5.76
C VAL A 74 1.16 -4.88 6.92
N ILE A 75 0.25 -4.69 7.87
CA ILE A 75 0.45 -3.88 9.08
C ILE A 75 0.87 -4.82 10.22
N ASP A 76 2.10 -4.66 10.70
CA ASP A 76 2.73 -5.57 11.65
C ASP A 76 3.14 -4.89 12.97
N PRO A 77 2.22 -4.82 13.93
CA PRO A 77 2.51 -4.27 15.26
C PRO A 77 3.27 -5.23 16.18
N LYS A 78 3.44 -6.51 15.80
CA LYS A 78 4.08 -7.55 16.63
C LYS A 78 5.49 -7.91 16.16
N GLY A 79 5.81 -7.67 14.90
CA GLY A 79 7.12 -7.91 14.30
C GLY A 79 7.27 -9.31 13.68
N ASP A 80 6.19 -10.10 13.64
CA ASP A 80 6.20 -11.48 13.14
C ASP A 80 6.08 -11.57 11.60
N MET A 81 5.52 -10.56 10.94
CA MET A 81 5.26 -10.61 9.49
C MET A 81 6.52 -10.43 8.66
N GLY A 82 7.61 -9.92 9.25
CA GLY A 82 8.92 -9.89 8.61
C GLY A 82 9.44 -11.27 8.23
N ASN A 83 8.90 -12.33 8.83
CA ASN A 83 9.19 -13.73 8.46
C ASN A 83 8.87 -14.05 6.99
N LEU A 84 7.97 -13.31 6.32
CA LEU A 84 7.70 -13.46 4.89
C LEU A 84 8.94 -13.21 3.99
N LEU A 85 9.97 -12.53 4.49
CA LEU A 85 11.24 -12.37 3.78
C LEU A 85 12.17 -13.58 3.94
N LEU A 86 11.91 -14.46 4.91
CA LEU A 86 12.74 -15.63 5.22
C LEU A 86 12.36 -16.82 4.34
N THR A 87 12.66 -16.71 3.05
CA THR A 87 12.35 -17.73 2.03
C THR A 87 13.63 -18.41 1.56
N PHE A 88 13.75 -19.71 1.85
CA PHE A 88 14.97 -20.52 1.64
C PHE A 88 14.69 -21.70 0.68
N PRO A 89 14.77 -21.51 -0.65
CA PRO A 89 14.43 -22.55 -1.62
C PRO A 89 15.30 -23.82 -1.54
N SER A 90 16.59 -23.70 -1.21
CA SER A 90 17.48 -24.85 -1.06
C SER A 90 17.28 -25.57 0.28
N LEU A 91 16.60 -24.93 1.24
CA LEU A 91 16.45 -25.41 2.61
C LEU A 91 17.81 -25.73 3.26
N ASP A 92 18.85 -24.99 2.90
CA ASP A 92 20.20 -25.18 3.43
C ASP A 92 20.26 -24.69 4.89
N PRO A 93 20.73 -25.52 5.85
CA PRO A 93 20.95 -25.09 7.23
C PRO A 93 21.68 -23.74 7.39
N VAL A 94 22.60 -23.40 6.50
CA VAL A 94 23.35 -22.13 6.54
C VAL A 94 22.42 -20.93 6.41
N GLU A 95 21.32 -21.03 5.66
CA GLU A 95 20.36 -19.94 5.50
C GLU A 95 19.51 -19.71 6.75
N PHE A 96 19.26 -20.76 7.55
CA PHE A 96 18.51 -20.67 8.82
C PHE A 96 19.36 -20.14 9.97
N GLN A 97 20.67 -20.40 9.96
CA GLN A 97 21.59 -20.10 11.06
C GLN A 97 21.53 -18.65 11.57
N PRO A 98 21.46 -17.59 10.72
CA PRO A 98 21.39 -16.20 11.19
C PRO A 98 20.11 -15.84 11.96
N TRP A 99 19.10 -16.69 11.87
CA TRP A 99 17.75 -16.47 12.43
C TRP A 99 17.47 -17.37 13.63
N ILE A 100 18.43 -18.20 14.04
CA ILE A 100 18.35 -19.00 15.26
C ILE A 100 18.75 -18.12 16.45
N ASP A 101 17.90 -18.08 17.46
CA ASP A 101 18.22 -17.48 18.75
C ASP A 101 19.27 -18.32 19.49
N PRO A 102 20.48 -17.78 19.77
CA PRO A 102 21.52 -18.49 20.50
C PRO A 102 21.09 -18.95 21.90
N ALA A 103 20.23 -18.18 22.59
CA ALA A 103 19.76 -18.53 23.93
C ALA A 103 18.82 -19.75 23.87
N HIS A 104 17.94 -19.80 22.88
CA HIS A 104 17.05 -20.96 22.65
C HIS A 104 17.82 -22.22 22.24
N ALA A 105 18.86 -22.08 21.41
CA ALA A 105 19.74 -23.20 21.04
C ALA A 105 20.49 -23.76 22.28
N LEU A 106 21.07 -22.87 23.09
CA LEU A 106 21.77 -23.24 24.32
C LEU A 106 20.84 -23.93 25.33
N GLY A 107 19.62 -23.41 25.51
CA GLY A 107 18.61 -24.00 26.39
C GLY A 107 18.18 -25.42 25.98
N ARG A 108 18.41 -25.82 24.73
CA ARG A 108 18.21 -27.19 24.21
C ARG A 108 19.50 -28.02 24.18
N GLY A 109 20.61 -27.49 24.68
CA GLY A 109 21.91 -28.16 24.64
C GLY A 109 22.49 -28.30 23.22
N GLN A 110 22.10 -27.44 22.27
CA GLN A 110 22.58 -27.47 20.89
C GLN A 110 23.41 -26.22 20.56
N SER A 111 24.37 -26.36 19.65
CA SER A 111 25.00 -25.20 19.01
C SER A 111 24.03 -24.53 18.03
N VAL A 112 24.26 -23.25 17.70
CA VAL A 112 23.46 -22.52 16.71
C VAL A 112 23.44 -23.27 15.36
N GLU A 113 24.58 -23.83 14.94
CA GLU A 113 24.67 -24.66 13.73
C GLU A 113 23.88 -25.97 13.84
N GLY A 114 23.94 -26.64 15.00
CA GLY A 114 23.20 -27.87 15.26
C GLY A 114 21.68 -27.63 15.19
N GLU A 115 21.23 -26.56 15.83
CA GLU A 115 19.82 -26.15 15.82
C GLU A 115 19.38 -25.71 14.41
N ALA A 116 20.22 -25.02 13.64
CA ALA A 116 19.93 -24.67 12.25
C ALA A 116 19.74 -25.92 11.37
N ARG A 117 20.60 -26.94 11.50
CA ARG A 117 20.43 -28.24 10.80
C ARG A 117 19.17 -28.98 11.23
N ARG A 118 18.76 -28.85 12.49
CA ARG A 118 17.52 -29.43 13.00
C ARG A 118 16.30 -28.71 12.42
N VAL A 119 16.32 -27.37 12.41
CA VAL A 119 15.25 -26.53 11.85
C VAL A 119 15.10 -26.74 10.35
N ALA A 120 16.19 -26.79 9.59
CA ALA A 120 16.16 -27.06 8.15
C ALA A 120 15.50 -28.42 7.83
N ARG A 121 15.84 -29.48 8.58
CA ARG A 121 15.19 -30.80 8.47
C ARG A 121 13.70 -30.73 8.83
N MET A 122 13.37 -30.08 9.94
CA MET A 122 11.99 -29.89 10.36
C MET A 122 11.16 -29.15 9.29
N TRP A 123 11.74 -28.14 8.64
CA TRP A 123 11.08 -27.39 7.56
C TRP A 123 10.90 -28.25 6.31
N SER A 124 11.93 -29.02 5.92
CA SER A 124 11.87 -29.94 4.79
C SER A 124 10.78 -31.00 4.98
N ASP A 125 10.78 -31.70 6.12
CA ASP A 125 9.77 -32.69 6.47
C ASP A 125 8.36 -32.06 6.57
N GLY A 126 8.28 -30.86 7.14
CA GLY A 126 7.07 -30.07 7.24
C GLY A 126 6.47 -29.80 5.86
N LEU A 127 7.24 -29.24 4.94
CA LEU A 127 6.79 -28.95 3.58
C LEU A 127 6.34 -30.22 2.85
N GLN A 128 7.14 -31.30 2.91
CA GLN A 128 6.83 -32.55 2.23
C GLN A 128 5.51 -33.18 2.70
N ARG A 129 5.21 -33.13 4.01
CA ARG A 129 3.94 -33.62 4.56
C ARG A 129 2.72 -32.91 3.97
N TRP A 130 2.89 -31.66 3.56
CA TRP A 130 1.84 -30.83 2.96
C TRP A 130 1.93 -30.79 1.43
N GLY A 131 2.71 -31.67 0.80
CA GLY A 131 2.88 -31.69 -0.66
C GLY A 131 3.59 -30.43 -1.20
N GLN A 132 4.45 -29.82 -0.40
CA GLN A 132 5.23 -28.63 -0.77
C GLN A 132 6.72 -28.95 -0.76
N ASP A 133 7.51 -28.18 -1.49
CA ASP A 133 8.96 -28.31 -1.57
C ASP A 133 9.63 -26.94 -1.79
N GLY A 134 10.95 -26.96 -1.90
CA GLY A 134 11.76 -25.77 -2.19
C GLY A 134 11.40 -25.07 -3.52
N ARG A 135 10.86 -25.80 -4.51
CA ARG A 135 10.44 -25.21 -5.80
C ARG A 135 9.23 -24.31 -5.61
N ARG A 136 8.32 -24.64 -4.69
CA ARG A 136 7.19 -23.76 -4.33
C ARG A 136 7.65 -22.49 -3.62
N ILE A 137 8.68 -22.58 -2.77
CA ILE A 137 9.33 -21.39 -2.18
C ILE A 137 9.98 -20.51 -3.27
N GLU A 138 10.67 -21.12 -4.24
CA GLU A 138 11.25 -20.39 -5.36
C GLU A 138 10.17 -19.69 -6.20
N ARG A 139 9.02 -20.35 -6.42
CA ARG A 139 7.85 -19.75 -7.09
C ARG A 139 7.33 -18.54 -6.33
N LEU A 140 7.15 -18.65 -5.00
CA LEU A 140 6.74 -17.52 -4.15
C LEU A 140 7.71 -16.34 -4.31
N LYS A 141 9.02 -16.60 -4.20
CA LYS A 141 10.08 -15.58 -4.33
C LYS A 141 10.13 -14.94 -5.71
N LYS A 142 9.71 -15.63 -6.78
CA LYS A 142 9.59 -15.10 -8.16
C LYS A 142 8.26 -14.39 -8.42
N ALA A 143 7.19 -14.74 -7.70
CA ALA A 143 5.86 -14.21 -7.96
C ALA A 143 5.69 -12.76 -7.49
N ALA A 144 6.25 -12.41 -6.32
CA ALA A 144 6.15 -11.07 -5.74
C ALA A 144 7.49 -10.57 -5.20
N ASN A 145 7.63 -9.25 -5.03
CA ASN A 145 8.73 -8.66 -4.28
C ASN A 145 8.31 -8.50 -2.82
N PHE A 146 9.13 -8.95 -1.88
CA PHE A 146 8.87 -8.79 -0.45
C PHE A 146 9.69 -7.63 0.09
N GLN A 147 9.03 -6.69 0.73
CA GLN A 147 9.65 -5.47 1.22
C GLN A 147 9.26 -5.21 2.66
N LEU A 148 10.21 -4.82 3.49
CA LEU A 148 9.97 -4.47 4.89
C LEU A 148 10.34 -3.01 5.14
N PHE A 149 9.33 -2.25 5.53
CA PHE A 149 9.41 -0.84 5.86
C PHE A 149 9.37 -0.65 7.38
N THR A 150 10.18 0.28 7.86
CA THR A 150 10.26 0.67 9.27
C THR A 150 10.02 2.18 9.39
N PRO A 151 8.78 2.64 9.58
CA PRO A 151 8.48 4.06 9.71
C PRO A 151 9.21 4.64 10.93
N GLY A 152 9.78 5.84 10.81
CA GLY A 152 10.52 6.47 11.92
C GLY A 152 11.82 5.75 12.30
N SER A 153 12.31 4.81 11.49
CA SER A 153 13.56 4.08 11.76
C SER A 153 14.30 3.74 10.47
N GLN A 154 15.63 3.81 10.49
CA GLN A 154 16.47 3.40 9.38
C GLN A 154 16.87 1.91 9.45
N ALA A 155 16.30 1.12 10.36
CA ALA A 155 16.63 -0.30 10.48
C ALA A 155 16.27 -1.10 9.22
N GLY A 156 15.02 -0.97 8.77
CA GLY A 156 14.52 -1.46 7.48
C GLY A 156 14.39 -0.32 6.49
N ARG A 157 13.57 -0.48 5.44
CA ARG A 157 13.37 0.60 4.45
C ARG A 157 12.62 1.77 5.12
N PRO A 158 13.17 2.99 5.13
CA PRO A 158 12.46 4.13 5.69
C PRO A 158 11.29 4.51 4.78
N ILE A 159 10.19 4.97 5.39
CA ILE A 159 9.02 5.48 4.68
C ILE A 159 8.67 6.86 5.24
N SER A 160 8.51 7.81 4.34
CA SER A 160 8.27 9.21 4.66
C SER A 160 6.77 9.50 4.71
N VAL A 161 6.31 10.00 5.85
CA VAL A 161 4.89 10.30 6.10
C VAL A 161 4.64 11.80 6.25
N ILE A 162 5.66 12.59 6.66
CA ILE A 162 5.49 13.99 7.08
C ILE A 162 6.18 14.98 6.12
N ARG A 163 6.88 14.51 5.09
CA ARG A 163 7.62 15.40 4.17
C ARG A 163 6.73 16.47 3.52
N LYS A 164 5.45 16.18 3.32
CA LYS A 164 4.46 17.12 2.77
C LYS A 164 3.05 16.75 3.24
N PHE A 165 2.37 17.64 3.95
CA PHE A 165 0.93 17.53 4.22
C PHE A 165 0.16 17.91 2.96
N SER A 166 0.10 16.96 2.04
CA SER A 166 -0.52 17.16 0.74
C SER A 166 -2.03 17.38 0.90
N ALA A 167 -2.54 18.42 0.26
CA ALA A 167 -3.95 18.70 0.19
C ALA A 167 -4.66 17.48 -0.41
N PRO A 168 -5.78 17.04 0.18
CA PRO A 168 -6.51 15.90 -0.34
C PRO A 168 -7.02 16.18 -1.74
N ARG A 169 -7.09 15.13 -2.57
CA ARG A 169 -7.67 15.21 -3.93
C ARG A 169 -9.08 15.81 -3.88
N ALA A 170 -9.48 16.51 -4.94
CA ALA A 170 -10.73 17.27 -5.01
C ALA A 170 -11.98 16.47 -4.59
N GLU A 171 -12.02 15.15 -4.84
CA GLU A 171 -13.11 14.26 -4.43
C GLU A 171 -13.20 14.10 -2.91
N LEU A 172 -12.07 13.98 -2.21
CA LEU A 172 -12.02 13.84 -0.76
C LEU A 172 -12.18 15.20 -0.06
N ALA A 173 -11.77 16.29 -0.72
CA ALA A 173 -12.03 17.66 -0.23
C ALA A 173 -13.54 18.02 -0.23
N ARG A 174 -14.36 17.37 -1.07
CA ARG A 174 -15.83 17.53 -1.08
C ARG A 174 -16.54 16.81 0.06
N ASP A 175 -15.90 15.78 0.64
CA ASP A 175 -16.40 15.03 1.80
C ASP A 175 -15.94 15.75 3.08
N SER A 176 -16.80 16.62 3.63
CA SER A 176 -16.47 17.48 4.76
C SER A 176 -15.99 16.72 5.99
N ASP A 177 -16.49 15.50 6.18
CA ASP A 177 -16.14 14.68 7.32
C ASP A 177 -14.82 13.95 7.10
N ALA A 178 -14.61 13.36 5.93
CA ALA A 178 -13.32 12.74 5.61
C ALA A 178 -12.17 13.76 5.63
N LEU A 179 -12.44 14.98 5.17
CA LEU A 179 -11.49 16.10 5.28
C LEU A 179 -11.18 16.41 6.76
N ARG A 180 -12.20 16.55 7.61
CA ARG A 180 -12.03 16.84 9.05
C ARG A 180 -11.23 15.75 9.76
N GLU A 181 -11.46 14.50 9.41
CA GLU A 181 -10.72 13.36 9.98
C GLU A 181 -9.27 13.33 9.55
N ARG A 182 -8.99 13.57 8.27
CA ARG A 182 -7.61 13.64 7.76
C ARG A 182 -6.85 14.78 8.47
N ILE A 183 -7.51 15.92 8.67
CA ILE A 183 -6.94 17.05 9.42
C ILE A 183 -6.66 16.65 10.86
N SER A 184 -7.65 16.08 11.54
CA SER A 184 -7.53 15.67 12.95
C SER A 184 -6.42 14.63 13.13
N ALA A 185 -6.31 13.63 12.25
CA ALA A 185 -5.27 12.62 12.28
C ALA A 185 -3.87 13.20 12.03
N ALA A 186 -3.74 14.13 11.07
CA ALA A 186 -2.48 14.81 10.80
C ALA A 186 -2.04 15.68 11.99
N ALA A 187 -2.96 16.45 12.58
CA ALA A 187 -2.70 17.29 13.75
C ALA A 187 -2.35 16.45 14.99
N SER A 188 -3.18 15.45 15.33
CA SER A 188 -2.93 14.54 16.46
C SER A 188 -1.60 13.81 16.30
N GLY A 189 -1.28 13.37 15.09
CA GLY A 189 -0.02 12.71 14.80
C GLY A 189 1.20 13.59 15.00
N LEU A 190 1.15 14.82 14.48
CA LEU A 190 2.22 15.77 14.64
C LEU A 190 2.46 16.12 16.11
N LEU A 191 1.38 16.32 16.88
CA LEU A 191 1.47 16.65 18.30
C LEU A 191 1.94 15.46 19.14
N ALA A 192 1.49 14.25 18.82
CA ALA A 192 1.98 13.03 19.43
C ALA A 192 3.50 12.85 19.24
N LEU A 193 4.03 13.23 18.06
CA LEU A 193 5.48 13.22 17.81
C LEU A 193 6.25 14.27 18.62
N LEU A 194 5.59 15.36 19.01
CA LEU A 194 6.13 16.36 19.94
C LEU A 194 6.01 15.94 21.43
N GLY A 195 5.43 14.78 21.71
CA GLY A 195 5.11 14.35 23.08
C GLY A 195 4.03 15.21 23.74
N LEU A 196 3.18 15.87 22.95
CA LEU A 196 2.08 16.71 23.42
C LEU A 196 0.77 15.94 23.42
N ASP A 197 -0.16 16.40 24.26
CA ASP A 197 -1.53 15.89 24.24
C ASP A 197 -2.19 16.21 22.88
N ALA A 198 -2.68 15.15 22.25
CA ALA A 198 -3.22 15.14 20.90
C ALA A 198 -4.75 15.04 20.91
N ASP A 199 -5.40 15.26 22.06
CA ASP A 199 -6.85 15.27 22.22
C ASP A 199 -7.51 16.33 21.31
N PRO A 200 -8.36 15.93 20.35
CA PRO A 200 -8.97 16.87 19.39
C PRO A 200 -9.93 17.90 19.97
N ILE A 201 -10.34 17.75 21.23
CA ILE A 201 -11.38 18.56 21.88
C ILE A 201 -10.75 19.50 22.91
N SER A 202 -9.82 19.00 23.73
CA SER A 202 -9.23 19.75 24.85
C SER A 202 -7.89 20.42 24.51
N SER A 203 -7.15 19.90 23.52
CA SER A 203 -5.81 20.41 23.18
C SER A 203 -5.89 21.68 22.33
N ARG A 204 -5.42 22.80 22.89
CA ARG A 204 -5.37 24.09 22.19
C ARG A 204 -4.42 24.04 20.99
N GLU A 205 -3.33 23.30 21.13
CA GLU A 205 -2.35 23.02 20.08
C GLU A 205 -3.00 22.26 18.92
N HIS A 206 -3.84 21.27 19.24
CA HIS A 206 -4.55 20.48 18.23
C HIS A 206 -5.49 21.35 17.42
N VAL A 207 -6.29 22.18 18.10
CA VAL A 207 -7.22 23.10 17.45
C VAL A 207 -6.47 24.06 16.51
N LEU A 208 -5.37 24.66 16.97
CA LEU A 208 -4.57 25.58 16.15
C LEU A 208 -4.03 24.90 14.89
N VAL A 209 -3.36 23.74 15.04
CA VAL A 209 -2.79 23.00 13.90
C VAL A 209 -3.88 22.53 12.95
N SER A 210 -5.01 22.05 13.47
CA SER A 210 -6.16 21.62 12.67
C SER A 210 -6.76 22.77 11.86
N CYS A 211 -6.90 23.96 12.43
CA CYS A 211 -7.40 25.14 11.72
C CYS A 211 -6.45 25.55 10.59
N ILE A 212 -5.13 25.54 10.82
CA ILE A 212 -4.13 25.85 9.80
C ILE A 212 -4.19 24.86 8.64
N LEU A 213 -4.20 23.55 8.94
CA LEU A 213 -4.30 22.51 7.92
C LEU A 213 -5.62 22.60 7.15
N SER A 214 -6.74 22.86 7.83
CA SER A 214 -8.05 23.07 7.21
C SER A 214 -8.01 24.20 6.20
N GLU A 215 -7.46 25.34 6.56
CA GLU A 215 -7.43 26.52 5.68
C GLU A 215 -6.53 26.29 4.46
N ALA A 216 -5.33 25.74 4.66
CA ALA A 216 -4.43 25.40 3.57
C ALA A 216 -5.07 24.43 2.57
N TRP A 217 -5.67 23.35 3.08
CA TRP A 217 -6.28 22.31 2.24
C TRP A 217 -7.57 22.75 1.55
N ARG A 218 -8.37 23.64 2.17
CA ARG A 218 -9.54 24.25 1.50
C ARG A 218 -9.15 25.11 0.30
N ARG A 219 -7.96 25.72 0.33
CA ARG A 219 -7.37 26.48 -0.79
C ARG A 219 -6.64 25.57 -1.80
N GLY A 220 -6.64 24.25 -1.60
CA GLY A 220 -5.89 23.30 -2.41
C GLY A 220 -4.37 23.44 -2.27
N ALA A 221 -3.89 24.09 -1.21
CA ALA A 221 -2.47 24.30 -0.96
C ALA A 221 -1.91 23.18 -0.07
N ASP A 222 -0.82 22.58 -0.52
CA ASP A 222 -0.03 21.67 0.30
C ASP A 222 0.72 22.46 1.39
N LEU A 223 0.94 21.83 2.54
CA LEU A 223 1.72 22.42 3.62
C LEU A 223 2.94 21.55 3.92
N ASP A 224 4.14 22.10 3.78
CA ASP A 224 5.35 21.49 4.31
C ASP A 224 5.57 21.93 5.77
N LEU A 225 6.50 21.28 6.48
CA LEU A 225 6.79 21.63 7.87
C LEU A 225 7.29 23.10 8.05
N PRO A 226 8.18 23.63 7.20
CA PRO A 226 8.54 25.06 7.25
C PRO A 226 7.33 25.99 7.04
N GLY A 227 6.43 25.63 6.13
CA GLY A 227 5.15 26.33 5.91
C GLY A 227 4.26 26.28 7.15
N LEU A 228 4.14 25.12 7.81
CA LEU A 228 3.38 24.97 9.05
C LEU A 228 3.97 25.79 10.20
N ILE A 229 5.29 25.80 10.38
CA ILE A 229 5.97 26.62 11.40
C ILE A 229 5.63 28.11 11.19
N ARG A 230 5.74 28.59 9.94
CA ARG A 230 5.37 29.97 9.60
C ARG A 230 3.89 30.24 9.85
N ALA A 231 3.02 29.31 9.49
CA ALA A 231 1.59 29.43 9.71
C ALA A 231 1.19 29.36 11.20
N ILE A 232 1.96 28.70 12.07
CA ILE A 232 1.75 28.75 13.52
C ILE A 232 2.13 30.13 14.07
N GLN A 233 3.26 30.67 13.62
CA GLN A 233 3.73 32.01 14.03
C GLN A 233 2.82 33.13 13.52
N SER A 234 2.26 32.98 12.31
CA SER A 234 1.34 33.93 11.70
C SER A 234 0.19 33.21 11.00
N PRO A 235 -0.83 32.74 11.76
CA PRO A 235 -1.98 32.05 11.20
C PRO A 235 -2.75 32.95 10.23
N PRO A 236 -3.30 32.38 9.15
CA PRO A 236 -4.06 33.13 8.14
C PRO A 236 -5.48 33.50 8.61
N PHE A 237 -5.72 33.54 9.92
CA PHE A 237 -7.02 33.82 10.55
C PHE A 237 -6.82 34.50 11.91
N GLU A 238 -7.77 35.36 12.29
CA GLU A 238 -7.74 36.14 13.53
C GLU A 238 -8.59 35.53 14.66
N ARG A 239 -9.43 34.54 14.34
CA ARG A 239 -10.38 33.91 15.28
C ARG A 239 -10.38 32.38 15.17
N ILE A 240 -10.58 31.72 16.30
CA ILE A 240 -10.84 30.28 16.39
C ILE A 240 -12.24 30.09 16.97
N GLY A 241 -13.16 29.56 16.16
CA GLY A 241 -14.57 29.50 16.53
C GLY A 241 -15.13 30.91 16.77
N MET A 242 -15.62 31.15 17.99
CA MET A 242 -16.20 32.44 18.40
C MET A 242 -15.23 33.34 19.18
N MET A 243 -13.99 32.90 19.39
CA MET A 243 -13.01 33.60 20.23
C MET A 243 -11.86 34.15 19.38
N ASP A 244 -11.29 35.27 19.82
CA ASP A 244 -10.09 35.85 19.20
C ASP A 244 -8.87 34.95 19.45
N LEU A 245 -8.03 34.81 18.41
CA LEU A 245 -6.87 33.91 18.43
C LEU A 245 -5.93 34.24 19.59
N GLU A 246 -5.68 35.51 19.87
CA GLU A 246 -4.81 35.92 20.99
C GLU A 246 -5.37 35.52 22.36
N THR A 247 -6.68 35.32 22.49
CA THR A 247 -7.29 34.81 23.72
C THR A 247 -7.15 33.30 23.85
N VAL A 248 -7.29 32.56 22.75
CA VAL A 248 -7.23 31.08 22.75
C VAL A 248 -5.79 30.58 22.78
N PHE A 249 -4.90 31.20 21.99
CA PHE A 249 -3.50 30.81 21.82
C PHE A 249 -2.61 32.06 21.61
N PRO A 250 -2.15 32.69 22.70
CA PRO A 250 -1.38 33.93 22.66
C PRO A 250 -0.11 33.84 21.82
N GLY A 251 0.32 34.96 21.22
CA GLY A 251 1.51 35.02 20.35
C GLY A 251 2.78 34.40 20.95
N ALA A 252 3.04 34.59 22.25
CA ALA A 252 4.19 34.01 22.94
C ALA A 252 4.14 32.47 22.97
N GLU A 253 2.96 31.89 23.20
CA GLU A 253 2.76 30.44 23.17
C GLU A 253 2.89 29.91 21.72
N ARG A 254 2.41 30.66 20.71
CA ARG A 254 2.55 30.29 19.30
C ARG A 254 4.02 30.19 18.89
N VAL A 255 4.83 31.15 19.32
CA VAL A 255 6.29 31.12 19.11
C VAL A 255 6.91 29.92 19.82
N ALA A 256 6.48 29.61 21.06
CA ALA A 256 6.98 28.44 21.79
C ALA A 256 6.64 27.11 21.08
N LEU A 257 5.43 26.96 20.55
CA LEU A 257 5.03 25.78 19.76
C LEU A 257 5.84 25.67 18.46
N ALA A 258 6.03 26.79 17.75
CA ALA A 258 6.84 26.84 16.53
C ALA A 258 8.32 26.44 16.80
N LEU A 259 8.89 26.88 17.94
CA LEU A 259 10.23 26.48 18.36
C LEU A 259 10.31 25.00 18.70
N ARG A 260 9.31 24.43 19.40
CA ARG A 260 9.24 22.98 19.67
C ARG A 260 9.20 22.19 18.36
N LEU A 261 8.39 22.62 17.40
CA LEU A 261 8.30 21.99 16.09
C LEU A 261 9.60 22.09 15.29
N ASN A 262 10.28 23.25 15.33
CA ASN A 262 11.60 23.42 14.71
C ASN A 262 12.66 22.52 15.36
N ASN A 263 12.67 22.39 16.69
CA ASN A 263 13.58 21.51 17.41
C ASN A 263 13.32 20.04 17.08
N LEU A 264 12.06 19.65 16.87
CA LEU A 264 11.72 18.31 16.41
C LEU A 264 12.33 18.04 15.03
N ILE A 265 12.24 18.97 14.08
CA ILE A 265 12.85 18.84 12.74
C ILE A 265 14.36 18.68 12.82
N ALA A 266 15.00 19.39 13.76
CA ALA A 266 16.43 19.27 14.01
C ALA A 266 16.81 17.99 14.79
N SER A 267 15.84 17.25 15.33
CA SER A 267 16.13 16.05 16.11
C SER A 267 16.42 14.83 15.21
N PRO A 268 17.44 14.02 15.54
CA PRO A 268 17.75 12.79 14.80
C PRO A 268 16.58 11.79 14.75
N ASP A 269 15.80 11.69 15.83
CA ASP A 269 14.65 10.77 15.91
C ASP A 269 13.55 11.09 14.89
N PHE A 270 13.42 12.38 14.52
CA PHE A 270 12.44 12.82 13.54
C PHE A 270 12.93 12.71 12.09
N ALA A 271 14.25 12.71 11.85
CA ALA A 271 14.81 12.54 10.51
C ALA A 271 14.25 11.27 9.83
N GLY A 272 14.09 10.18 10.58
CA GLY A 272 13.52 8.92 10.09
C GLY A 272 12.05 8.98 9.63
N TRP A 273 11.29 10.03 9.97
CA TRP A 273 9.91 10.25 9.50
C TRP A 273 9.82 11.12 8.24
N MET A 274 10.90 11.85 7.94
CA MET A 274 11.04 12.68 6.74
C MET A 274 11.82 11.97 5.63
N GLU A 275 12.73 11.08 5.99
CA GLU A 275 13.57 10.31 5.10
C GLU A 275 12.84 9.09 4.51
N GLY A 276 13.31 8.64 3.35
CA GLY A 276 12.78 7.47 2.66
C GLY A 276 11.77 7.78 1.57
N GLU A 277 11.16 6.72 1.07
CA GLU A 277 10.19 6.79 -0.02
C GLU A 277 8.89 7.44 0.47
N PRO A 278 8.25 8.33 -0.29
CA PRO A 278 6.93 8.86 0.06
C PRO A 278 5.91 7.73 0.19
N LEU A 279 4.97 7.89 1.13
CA LEU A 279 3.84 6.98 1.30
C LEU A 279 2.91 7.04 0.06
N ASP A 280 3.17 6.16 -0.91
CA ASP A 280 2.38 6.00 -2.13
C ASP A 280 1.86 4.56 -2.23
N ILE A 281 0.54 4.39 -2.11
CA ILE A 281 -0.10 3.07 -2.11
C ILE A 281 0.11 2.31 -3.43
N GLY A 282 0.16 3.02 -4.56
CA GLY A 282 0.41 2.40 -5.86
C GLY A 282 1.79 1.75 -5.92
N ARG A 283 2.83 2.46 -5.45
CA ARG A 283 4.21 1.93 -5.37
C ARG A 283 4.37 0.86 -4.31
N LEU A 284 3.64 0.97 -3.19
CA LEU A 284 3.62 -0.07 -2.17
C LEU A 284 2.97 -1.37 -2.65
N LEU A 285 2.06 -1.31 -3.63
CA LEU A 285 1.42 -2.49 -4.20
C LEU A 285 2.16 -3.01 -5.45
N TRP A 286 2.79 -2.15 -6.23
CA TRP A 286 3.39 -2.52 -7.51
C TRP A 286 4.75 -1.87 -7.71
N ASP A 287 5.70 -2.62 -8.25
CA ASP A 287 6.97 -2.04 -8.71
C ASP A 287 6.84 -1.34 -10.09
N GLU A 288 7.93 -0.74 -10.54
CA GLU A 288 8.00 -0.05 -11.84
C GLU A 288 7.79 -0.99 -13.04
N GLY A 289 8.04 -2.30 -12.87
CA GLY A 289 7.76 -3.34 -13.87
C GLY A 289 6.36 -3.95 -13.76
N GLY A 290 5.52 -3.46 -12.84
CA GLY A 290 4.19 -3.99 -12.58
C GLY A 290 4.18 -5.35 -11.86
N ARG A 291 5.27 -5.77 -11.22
CA ARG A 291 5.32 -6.95 -10.35
C ARG A 291 4.67 -6.62 -8.99
N PRO A 292 3.90 -7.55 -8.39
CA PRO A 292 3.24 -7.28 -7.13
C PRO A 292 4.26 -7.20 -5.99
N ASN A 293 4.01 -6.29 -5.06
CA ASN A 293 4.76 -6.14 -3.83
C ASN A 293 3.96 -6.70 -2.65
N VAL A 294 4.65 -7.36 -1.73
CA VAL A 294 4.19 -7.65 -0.37
C VAL A 294 4.94 -6.70 0.55
N SER A 295 4.29 -5.58 0.87
CA SER A 295 4.87 -4.45 1.59
C SER A 295 4.50 -4.52 3.07
N ILE A 296 5.48 -4.87 3.90
CA ILE A 296 5.32 -5.09 5.34
C ILE A 296 5.71 -3.82 6.09
N MET A 297 4.77 -3.27 6.83
CA MET A 297 4.92 -2.12 7.70
C MET A 297 5.21 -2.62 9.12
N SER A 298 6.49 -2.79 9.46
CA SER A 298 6.91 -3.14 10.80
C SER A 298 6.82 -1.91 11.70
N ILE A 299 5.89 -1.93 12.65
CA ILE A 299 5.63 -0.82 13.59
C ILE A 299 5.78 -1.23 15.05
N ALA A 300 6.37 -2.41 15.30
CA ALA A 300 6.59 -2.94 16.64
C ALA A 300 7.51 -2.03 17.50
N HIS A 301 8.46 -1.33 16.87
CA HIS A 301 9.39 -0.41 17.55
C HIS A 301 8.77 0.95 17.90
N LEU A 302 7.60 1.28 17.35
CA LEU A 302 6.94 2.57 17.58
C LEU A 302 6.16 2.58 18.89
N ALA A 303 6.22 3.72 19.58
CA ALA A 303 5.34 4.01 20.71
C ALA A 303 3.88 4.09 20.25
N GLU A 304 2.93 3.86 21.16
CA GLU A 304 1.50 3.76 20.83
C GLU A 304 0.94 4.98 20.07
N PRO A 305 1.22 6.25 20.46
CA PRO A 305 0.72 7.40 19.71
C PRO A 305 1.28 7.50 18.28
N GLN A 306 2.57 7.21 18.11
CA GLN A 306 3.24 7.20 16.80
C GLN A 306 2.69 6.08 15.91
N ARG A 307 2.43 4.92 16.51
CA ARG A 307 1.84 3.76 15.85
C ARG A 307 0.42 4.06 15.37
N MET A 308 -0.40 4.68 16.22
CA MET A 308 -1.76 5.10 15.87
C MET A 308 -1.76 6.11 14.72
N PHE A 309 -0.87 7.11 14.78
CA PHE A 309 -0.69 8.09 13.71
C PHE A 309 -0.33 7.43 12.38
N PHE A 310 0.70 6.58 12.37
CA PHE A 310 1.15 5.91 11.16
C PHE A 310 0.04 5.06 10.54
N VAL A 311 -0.61 4.22 11.36
CA VAL A 311 -1.70 3.35 10.90
C VAL A 311 -2.86 4.17 10.34
N THR A 312 -3.27 5.24 11.03
CA THR A 312 -4.36 6.12 10.56
C THR A 312 -4.01 6.76 9.21
N THR A 313 -2.78 7.25 9.06
CA THR A 313 -2.33 7.88 7.80
C THR A 313 -2.28 6.87 6.67
N LEU A 314 -1.70 5.68 6.90
CA LEU A 314 -1.67 4.59 5.93
C LEU A 314 -3.08 4.19 5.49
N LEU A 315 -4.01 3.99 6.42
CA LEU A 315 -5.39 3.63 6.10
C LEU A 315 -6.09 4.75 5.31
N GLY A 316 -5.84 6.01 5.64
CA GLY A 316 -6.36 7.16 4.91
C GLY A 316 -5.87 7.19 3.45
N GLU A 317 -4.59 6.92 3.22
CA GLU A 317 -4.03 6.81 1.86
C GLU A 317 -4.56 5.58 1.11
N ILE A 318 -4.78 4.45 1.78
CA ILE A 318 -5.44 3.27 1.18
C ILE A 318 -6.88 3.63 0.75
N VAL A 319 -7.63 4.36 1.56
CA VAL A 319 -8.99 4.83 1.21
C VAL A 319 -8.95 5.79 0.02
N ALA A 320 -7.98 6.72 -0.01
CA ALA A 320 -7.81 7.64 -1.14
C ALA A 320 -7.45 6.90 -2.43
N TYR A 321 -6.55 5.92 -2.35
CA TYR A 321 -6.21 5.04 -3.46
C TYR A 321 -7.43 4.24 -3.95
N MET A 322 -8.16 3.60 -3.03
CA MET A 322 -9.38 2.85 -3.32
C MET A 322 -10.38 3.68 -4.13
N ARG A 323 -10.65 4.93 -3.71
CA ARG A 323 -11.60 5.83 -4.39
C ARG A 323 -11.17 6.21 -5.81
N SER A 324 -9.86 6.18 -6.09
CA SER A 324 -9.33 6.44 -7.44
C SER A 324 -9.44 5.25 -8.40
N LEU A 325 -9.79 4.06 -7.90
CA LEU A 325 -9.94 2.87 -8.71
C LEU A 325 -11.32 2.80 -9.37
N SER A 326 -11.39 2.13 -10.51
CA SER A 326 -12.66 1.70 -11.09
C SER A 326 -13.31 0.59 -10.27
N GLY A 327 -14.62 0.38 -10.40
CA GLY A 327 -15.29 -0.77 -9.79
C GLY A 327 -14.71 -2.10 -10.29
N SER A 328 -14.66 -3.10 -9.41
CA SER A 328 -14.16 -4.46 -9.68
C SER A 328 -15.05 -5.50 -9.04
N SER A 329 -15.13 -6.68 -9.67
CA SER A 329 -15.71 -7.87 -9.04
C SER A 329 -14.66 -8.88 -8.56
N GLY A 330 -13.40 -8.70 -8.94
CA GLY A 330 -12.27 -9.55 -8.56
C GLY A 330 -11.35 -8.89 -7.54
N LEU A 331 -10.56 -9.72 -6.84
CA LEU A 331 -9.58 -9.27 -5.86
C LEU A 331 -8.34 -8.65 -6.56
N ARG A 332 -8.08 -7.38 -6.25
CA ARG A 332 -6.97 -6.57 -6.80
C ARG A 332 -5.80 -6.49 -5.83
N ALA A 333 -6.07 -6.28 -4.55
CA ALA A 333 -5.05 -6.13 -3.51
C ALA A 333 -5.58 -6.57 -2.14
N LEU A 334 -4.66 -6.92 -1.24
CA LEU A 334 -4.97 -7.21 0.16
C LEU A 334 -4.36 -6.18 1.09
N VAL A 335 -5.12 -5.84 2.13
CA VAL A 335 -4.64 -5.15 3.32
C VAL A 335 -4.75 -6.15 4.46
N TYR A 336 -3.63 -6.51 5.07
CA TYR A 336 -3.58 -7.45 6.19
C TYR A 336 -3.14 -6.72 7.46
N MET A 337 -3.77 -7.03 8.60
CA MET A 337 -3.42 -6.47 9.90
C MET A 337 -3.36 -7.58 10.96
N ASP A 338 -2.17 -7.90 11.50
CA ASP A 338 -2.01 -9.08 12.38
C ASP A 338 -2.65 -8.94 13.78
N GLU A 339 -2.80 -7.69 14.22
CA GLU A 339 -3.43 -7.32 15.48
C GLU A 339 -4.21 -6.00 15.32
N VAL A 340 -5.54 -6.11 15.22
CA VAL A 340 -6.45 -4.96 15.07
C VAL A 340 -6.93 -4.38 16.42
N PHE A 341 -6.61 -5.04 17.54
CA PHE A 341 -6.93 -4.54 18.88
C PHE A 341 -6.42 -3.11 19.09
N GLY A 342 -7.27 -2.25 19.67
CA GLY A 342 -7.00 -0.81 19.87
C GLY A 342 -7.31 0.08 18.66
N TYR A 343 -7.41 -0.46 17.45
CA TYR A 343 -7.72 0.30 16.22
C TYR A 343 -9.19 0.23 15.80
N LEU A 344 -9.89 -0.84 16.18
CA LEU A 344 -11.32 -1.03 15.93
C LEU A 344 -12.10 -1.43 17.21
N PRO A 345 -12.04 -0.61 18.28
CA PRO A 345 -12.74 -0.90 19.54
C PRO A 345 -14.26 -0.67 19.38
N PRO A 346 -15.11 -1.34 20.19
CA PRO A 346 -16.56 -1.25 20.07
C PRO A 346 -17.13 0.11 20.54
N THR A 347 -16.59 0.68 21.62
CA THR A 347 -17.16 1.86 22.30
C THR A 347 -16.41 3.16 22.01
N SER A 348 -15.07 3.14 21.98
CA SER A 348 -14.27 4.31 21.67
C SER A 348 -14.14 4.53 20.16
N SER A 349 -13.73 5.75 19.78
CA SER A 349 -13.59 6.16 18.37
C SER A 349 -12.18 6.69 18.09
N PRO A 350 -11.15 5.82 18.11
CA PRO A 350 -9.80 6.24 17.75
C PRO A 350 -9.74 6.71 16.28
N PRO A 351 -8.75 7.54 15.89
CA PRO A 351 -8.65 8.08 14.52
C PRO A 351 -8.61 7.01 13.41
N SER A 352 -8.10 5.81 13.71
CA SER A 352 -8.04 4.68 12.78
C SER A 352 -9.39 4.00 12.52
N LYS A 353 -10.38 4.16 13.41
CA LYS A 353 -11.66 3.44 13.35
C LYS A 353 -12.44 3.77 12.08
N ARG A 354 -12.60 5.05 11.74
CA ARG A 354 -13.42 5.43 10.58
C ARG A 354 -12.81 5.01 9.24
N PRO A 355 -11.50 5.18 8.98
CA PRO A 355 -10.87 4.58 7.79
C PRO A 355 -11.10 3.07 7.68
N LEU A 356 -10.94 2.31 8.79
CA LEU A 356 -11.23 0.86 8.80
C LEU A 356 -12.70 0.56 8.47
N LEU A 357 -13.64 1.28 9.08
CA LEU A 357 -15.06 1.14 8.77
C LEU A 357 -15.39 1.46 7.31
N THR A 358 -14.70 2.45 6.73
CA THR A 358 -14.85 2.82 5.32
C THR A 358 -14.38 1.69 4.43
N LEU A 359 -13.21 1.11 4.72
CA LEU A 359 -12.70 -0.06 3.99
C LEU A 359 -13.68 -1.24 4.10
N LEU A 360 -14.10 -1.62 5.32
CA LEU A 360 -15.04 -2.73 5.53
C LEU A 360 -16.39 -2.58 4.80
N LYS A 361 -16.83 -1.34 4.57
CA LYS A 361 -18.12 -1.06 3.90
C LYS A 361 -18.00 -0.89 2.40
N GLN A 362 -16.92 -0.30 1.92
CA GLN A 362 -16.81 0.18 0.53
C GLN A 362 -15.76 -0.55 -0.30
N ALA A 363 -14.70 -1.09 0.31
CA ALA A 363 -13.54 -1.61 -0.42
C ALA A 363 -13.86 -2.83 -1.29
N ARG A 364 -14.91 -3.59 -0.94
CA ARG A 364 -15.47 -4.67 -1.77
C ARG A 364 -15.73 -4.23 -3.21
N ALA A 365 -16.31 -3.06 -3.42
CA ALA A 365 -16.68 -2.56 -4.75
C ALA A 365 -15.45 -2.25 -5.62
N TYR A 366 -14.29 -2.06 -5.01
CA TYR A 366 -13.03 -1.71 -5.67
C TYR A 366 -12.04 -2.88 -5.71
N GLY A 367 -12.44 -4.06 -5.22
CA GLY A 367 -11.59 -5.25 -5.21
C GLY A 367 -10.46 -5.22 -4.18
N ILE A 368 -10.55 -4.40 -3.13
CA ILE A 368 -9.57 -4.38 -2.04
C ILE A 368 -10.11 -5.22 -0.88
N GLY A 369 -9.41 -6.31 -0.57
CA GLY A 369 -9.73 -7.18 0.57
C GLY A 369 -9.04 -6.69 1.84
N LEU A 370 -9.73 -6.78 2.98
CA LEU A 370 -9.18 -6.44 4.29
C LEU A 370 -9.19 -7.71 5.12
N VAL A 371 -8.03 -8.12 5.62
CA VAL A 371 -7.88 -9.26 6.51
C VAL A 371 -7.39 -8.73 7.85
N VAL A 372 -8.23 -8.85 8.87
CA VAL A 372 -7.86 -8.44 10.23
C VAL A 372 -7.69 -9.67 11.09
N ALA A 373 -6.65 -9.69 11.90
CA ALA A 373 -6.42 -10.72 12.88
C ALA A 373 -6.36 -10.10 14.28
N THR A 374 -6.78 -10.85 15.29
CA THR A 374 -6.61 -10.44 16.69
C THR A 374 -6.52 -11.63 17.62
N GLN A 375 -5.76 -11.46 18.71
CA GLN A 375 -5.76 -12.39 19.83
C GLN A 375 -6.80 -12.04 20.91
N ASN A 376 -7.38 -10.84 20.85
CA ASN A 376 -8.29 -10.29 21.86
C ASN A 376 -9.69 -10.09 21.26
N PRO A 377 -10.50 -11.16 21.16
CA PRO A 377 -11.80 -11.10 20.50
C PRO A 377 -12.82 -10.24 21.25
N VAL A 378 -12.71 -10.04 22.57
CA VAL A 378 -13.76 -9.36 23.37
C VAL A 378 -13.91 -7.88 23.04
N ASP A 379 -12.81 -7.21 22.70
CA ASP A 379 -12.74 -5.75 22.53
C ASP A 379 -12.71 -5.33 21.06
N LEU A 380 -13.42 -6.07 20.20
CA LEU A 380 -13.63 -5.74 18.80
C LEU A 380 -15.04 -5.22 18.54
N ASP A 381 -15.14 -4.28 17.58
CA ASP A 381 -16.42 -3.88 17.02
C ASP A 381 -16.99 -4.97 16.09
N TYR A 382 -17.71 -5.94 16.64
CA TYR A 382 -18.33 -7.03 15.87
C TYR A 382 -19.37 -6.54 14.85
N LYS A 383 -20.02 -5.39 15.10
CA LYS A 383 -20.96 -4.80 14.14
C LYS A 383 -20.21 -4.27 12.91
N ALA A 384 -18.98 -3.81 13.08
CA ALA A 384 -18.12 -3.48 11.96
C ALA A 384 -17.71 -4.74 11.18
N LEU A 385 -17.28 -5.77 11.90
CA LEU A 385 -16.76 -7.01 11.34
C LEU A 385 -17.82 -7.94 10.74
N SER A 386 -19.11 -7.72 11.00
CA SER A 386 -20.19 -8.47 10.32
C SER A 386 -20.19 -8.29 8.80
N ASN A 387 -19.52 -7.23 8.29
CA ASN A 387 -19.29 -7.06 6.85
C ASN A 387 -18.23 -8.02 6.28
N ALA A 388 -17.48 -8.71 7.14
CA ALA A 388 -16.50 -9.72 6.73
C ALA A 388 -17.20 -11.03 6.34
N GLY A 389 -16.98 -11.47 5.10
CA GLY A 389 -17.59 -12.66 4.54
C GLY A 389 -16.90 -13.96 4.96
N THR A 390 -15.64 -13.91 5.40
CA THR A 390 -14.93 -15.10 5.88
C THR A 390 -14.41 -14.91 7.31
N TRP A 391 -14.68 -15.89 8.17
CA TRP A 391 -14.21 -15.94 9.54
C TRP A 391 -13.39 -17.21 9.76
N PHE A 392 -12.13 -17.04 10.13
CA PHE A 392 -11.22 -18.11 10.53
C PHE A 392 -11.11 -18.13 12.06
N LEU A 393 -11.69 -19.13 12.69
CA LEU A 393 -11.80 -19.22 14.14
C LEU A 393 -10.87 -20.32 14.63
N GLY A 394 -9.79 -19.94 15.28
CA GLY A 394 -8.89 -20.83 15.98
C GLY A 394 -9.34 -21.06 17.43
N ARG A 395 -8.50 -21.77 18.19
CA ARG A 395 -8.73 -22.00 19.61
C ARG A 395 -8.89 -20.68 20.38
N LEU A 396 -9.89 -20.61 21.27
CA LEU A 396 -10.18 -19.49 22.17
C LEU A 396 -9.87 -19.87 23.63
N GLN A 397 -9.51 -18.90 24.48
CA GLN A 397 -9.12 -19.15 25.88
C GLN A 397 -10.32 -19.25 26.82
N THR A 398 -11.25 -18.30 26.73
CA THR A 398 -12.31 -18.14 27.74
C THR A 398 -13.70 -18.37 27.16
N GLU A 399 -14.66 -18.76 28.01
CA GLU A 399 -16.08 -18.87 27.62
C GLU A 399 -16.66 -17.53 27.15
N ARG A 400 -16.16 -16.42 27.73
CA ARG A 400 -16.55 -15.07 27.32
C ARG A 400 -16.11 -14.76 25.88
N ASP A 401 -14.90 -15.16 25.49
CA ASP A 401 -14.40 -15.00 24.12
C ASP A 401 -15.30 -15.76 23.14
N LYS A 402 -15.61 -17.02 23.45
CA LYS A 402 -16.47 -17.87 22.62
C LYS A 402 -17.85 -17.25 22.46
N ALA A 403 -18.48 -16.86 23.56
CA ALA A 403 -19.82 -16.27 23.54
C ALA A 403 -19.88 -15.01 22.65
N ARG A 404 -18.85 -14.15 22.71
CA ARG A 404 -18.75 -12.95 21.86
C ARG A 404 -18.58 -13.28 20.38
N VAL A 405 -17.74 -14.26 20.06
CA VAL A 405 -17.55 -14.70 18.67
C VAL A 405 -18.84 -15.30 18.11
N ILE A 406 -19.52 -16.14 18.89
CA ILE A 406 -20.81 -16.75 18.52
C ILE A 406 -21.87 -15.67 18.28
N GLU A 407 -21.98 -14.67 19.16
CA GLU A 407 -22.88 -13.51 19.00
C GLU A 407 -22.58 -12.74 17.70
N GLY A 408 -21.29 -12.52 17.40
CA GLY A 408 -20.85 -11.89 16.15
C GLY A 408 -21.25 -12.66 14.89
N LEU A 409 -21.09 -13.99 14.92
CA LEU A 409 -21.46 -14.88 13.81
C LEU A 409 -22.98 -15.00 13.64
N GLU A 410 -23.74 -14.95 14.72
CA GLU A 410 -25.21 -14.91 14.69
C GLU A 410 -25.72 -13.65 13.96
N GLY A 411 -25.09 -12.50 14.22
CA GLY A 411 -25.35 -11.25 13.50
C GLY A 411 -24.96 -11.29 12.02
N ALA A 412 -23.92 -12.04 11.64
CA ALA A 412 -23.51 -12.21 10.24
C ALA A 412 -24.38 -13.23 9.49
N SER A 413 -24.83 -14.30 10.16
CA SER A 413 -25.63 -15.39 9.58
C SER A 413 -27.08 -15.01 9.33
N THR A 414 -27.64 -14.09 10.13
CA THR A 414 -28.95 -13.48 9.86
C THR A 414 -28.99 -12.73 8.53
N ALA A 415 -27.85 -12.22 8.04
CA ALA A 415 -27.74 -11.61 6.72
C ALA A 415 -27.61 -12.63 5.56
N SER A 416 -27.12 -13.85 5.83
CA SER A 416 -26.79 -14.86 4.81
C SER A 416 -27.79 -16.04 4.68
N ARG A 417 -28.87 -16.07 5.48
CA ARG A 417 -29.90 -17.17 5.50
C ARG A 417 -29.33 -18.58 5.73
N GLN A 418 -28.15 -18.71 6.33
CA GLN A 418 -27.62 -20.00 6.76
C GLN A 418 -28.28 -20.45 8.08
N THR A 419 -28.52 -21.75 8.24
CA THR A 419 -28.97 -22.34 9.52
C THR A 419 -27.84 -22.23 10.55
N PHE A 420 -28.04 -21.41 11.57
CA PHE A 420 -27.08 -21.22 12.66
C PHE A 420 -27.41 -22.16 13.83
N ASP A 421 -26.58 -23.18 14.04
CA ASP A 421 -26.64 -24.06 15.22
C ASP A 421 -25.61 -23.62 16.25
N ARG A 422 -26.07 -22.87 17.25
CA ARG A 422 -25.25 -22.32 18.32
C ARG A 422 -24.57 -23.41 19.16
N VAL A 423 -25.24 -24.53 19.40
CA VAL A 423 -24.74 -25.61 20.27
C VAL A 423 -23.65 -26.39 19.57
N ALA A 424 -23.86 -26.73 18.29
CA ALA A 424 -22.85 -27.42 17.48
C ALA A 424 -21.58 -26.56 17.31
N LEU A 425 -21.75 -25.25 17.11
CA LEU A 425 -20.63 -24.30 16.97
C LEU A 425 -19.79 -24.20 18.25
N ASP A 426 -20.46 -24.09 19.40
CA ASP A 426 -19.80 -24.01 20.71
C ASP A 426 -18.98 -25.27 21.03
N SER A 427 -19.58 -26.45 20.78
CA SER A 427 -18.89 -27.74 20.92
C SER A 427 -17.66 -27.84 20.01
N THR A 428 -17.78 -27.36 18.77
CA THR A 428 -16.70 -27.36 17.79
C THR A 428 -15.55 -26.45 18.22
N LEU A 429 -15.84 -25.20 18.61
CA LEU A 429 -14.85 -24.22 19.04
C LEU A 429 -14.09 -24.67 20.30
N SER A 430 -14.77 -25.38 21.20
CA SER A 430 -14.17 -25.93 22.42
C SER A 430 -13.18 -27.06 22.14
N GLY A 431 -13.38 -27.81 21.06
CA GLY A 431 -12.52 -28.94 20.65
C GLY A 431 -11.33 -28.58 19.76
N LEU A 432 -11.12 -27.29 19.43
CA LEU A 432 -10.09 -26.90 18.47
C LEU A 432 -8.66 -27.09 18.99
N GLY A 433 -7.88 -27.87 18.23
CA GLY A 433 -6.44 -28.05 18.43
C GLY A 433 -5.60 -26.86 17.96
N LYS A 434 -4.28 -26.95 18.15
CA LYS A 434 -3.34 -25.97 17.58
C LYS A 434 -3.36 -26.04 16.06
N ARG A 435 -3.38 -24.90 15.38
CA ARG A 435 -3.40 -24.76 13.90
C ARG A 435 -4.62 -25.40 13.23
N VAL A 436 -5.66 -25.71 14.00
CA VAL A 436 -6.97 -26.11 13.47
C VAL A 436 -7.89 -24.90 13.55
N PHE A 437 -8.55 -24.60 12.45
CA PHE A 437 -9.47 -23.48 12.32
C PHE A 437 -10.82 -23.96 11.81
N LEU A 438 -11.87 -23.35 12.34
CA LEU A 438 -13.19 -23.37 11.73
C LEU A 438 -13.27 -22.18 10.77
N MET A 439 -13.41 -22.48 9.48
CA MET A 439 -13.69 -21.49 8.44
C MET A 439 -15.20 -21.36 8.26
N ASN A 440 -15.77 -20.23 8.65
CA ASN A 440 -17.13 -19.86 8.30
C ASN A 440 -17.09 -18.86 7.13
N ASN A 441 -17.56 -19.26 5.96
CA ASN A 441 -17.54 -18.44 4.76
C ASN A 441 -18.96 -18.25 4.23
N VAL A 442 -19.41 -17.01 4.07
CA VAL A 442 -20.76 -16.67 3.60
C VAL A 442 -21.04 -17.12 2.16
N HIS A 443 -19.99 -17.36 1.38
CA HIS A 443 -20.09 -17.85 -0.01
C HIS A 443 -20.18 -19.37 -0.10
N GLU A 444 -19.97 -20.08 1.01
CA GLU A 444 -20.08 -21.55 1.10
C GLU A 444 -21.37 -21.96 1.83
N SER A 445 -21.79 -23.22 1.65
CA SER A 445 -23.02 -23.71 2.27
C SER A 445 -22.87 -24.14 3.73
N GLU A 446 -21.67 -24.53 4.13
CA GLU A 446 -21.37 -25.05 5.46
C GLU A 446 -19.99 -24.60 5.95
N PRO A 447 -19.81 -24.41 7.27
CA PRO A 447 -18.49 -24.19 7.85
C PRO A 447 -17.58 -25.41 7.64
N VAL A 448 -16.29 -25.16 7.45
CA VAL A 448 -15.29 -26.22 7.23
C VAL A 448 -14.22 -26.17 8.32
N LEU A 449 -13.95 -27.32 8.94
CA LEU A 449 -12.80 -27.50 9.81
C LEU A 449 -11.58 -27.88 8.99
N PHE A 450 -10.47 -27.21 9.22
CA PHE A 450 -9.23 -27.50 8.53
C PHE A 450 -8.02 -27.27 9.41
N HIS A 451 -6.96 -28.02 9.12
CA HIS A 451 -5.66 -27.78 9.69
C HIS A 451 -4.83 -27.01 8.68
N THR A 452 -4.16 -25.94 9.11
CA THR A 452 -3.39 -25.08 8.22
C THR A 452 -2.19 -25.82 7.64
N ARG A 453 -1.83 -25.52 6.38
CA ARG A 453 -0.60 -26.04 5.79
C ARG A 453 0.66 -25.56 6.50
N TRP A 454 1.78 -26.20 6.21
CA TRP A 454 3.09 -25.64 6.56
C TRP A 454 3.36 -24.37 5.74
N ALA A 455 3.87 -23.32 6.39
CA ALA A 455 4.24 -22.07 5.73
C ALA A 455 5.47 -22.28 4.83
N LEU A 456 5.53 -21.56 3.70
CA LEU A 456 6.70 -21.57 2.82
C LEU A 456 7.85 -20.77 3.43
N SER A 457 7.50 -19.68 4.12
CA SER A 457 8.40 -18.77 4.80
C SER A 457 8.78 -19.33 6.18
N TYR A 458 10.05 -19.17 6.57
CA TYR A 458 10.52 -19.60 7.88
C TYR A 458 9.97 -18.70 8.99
N LEU A 459 9.29 -19.30 9.97
CA LEU A 459 8.66 -18.57 11.08
C LEU A 459 9.64 -18.46 12.26
N ALA A 460 10.54 -17.48 12.21
CA ALA A 460 11.54 -17.24 13.26
C ALA A 460 10.95 -16.57 14.53
N GLY A 461 9.71 -16.08 14.46
CA GLY A 461 9.10 -15.22 15.47
C GLY A 461 9.34 -13.73 15.20
N PRO A 462 9.18 -12.85 16.19
CA PRO A 462 9.41 -11.42 16.01
C PRO A 462 10.86 -11.12 15.66
N LEU A 463 11.08 -10.38 14.58
CA LEU A 463 12.44 -10.03 14.15
C LEU A 463 13.01 -8.87 14.97
N THR A 464 14.26 -9.02 15.40
CA THR A 464 15.01 -7.94 16.06
C THR A 464 15.45 -6.86 15.05
N GLN A 465 15.78 -5.66 15.54
CA GLN A 465 16.29 -4.58 14.68
C GLN A 465 17.55 -4.97 13.89
N ALA A 466 18.46 -5.73 14.50
CA ALA A 466 19.67 -6.23 13.86
C ALA A 466 19.35 -7.27 12.77
N GLN A 467 18.33 -8.11 12.97
CA GLN A 467 17.83 -9.04 11.96
C GLN A 467 17.14 -8.31 10.80
N ILE A 468 16.36 -7.27 11.09
CA ILE A 468 15.75 -6.41 10.07
C ILE A 468 16.81 -5.72 9.19
N GLN A 469 17.89 -5.20 9.79
CA GLN A 469 18.99 -4.59 9.03
C GLN A 469 19.67 -5.57 8.06
N ARG A 470 19.78 -6.85 8.43
CA ARG A 470 20.34 -7.89 7.53
C ARG A 470 19.47 -8.12 6.30
N LEU A 471 18.16 -7.88 6.37
CA LEU A 471 17.24 -8.05 5.24
C LEU A 471 17.39 -6.98 4.15
N LYS A 472 18.07 -5.86 4.42
CA LYS A 472 18.18 -4.74 3.48
C LYS A 472 18.96 -5.06 2.19
N GLY A 473 19.83 -6.08 2.19
CA GLY A 473 20.81 -6.27 1.12
C GLY A 473 21.77 -5.07 0.96
N PRO A 474 22.82 -5.17 0.12
CA PRO A 474 23.62 -4.01 -0.25
C PRO A 474 22.75 -3.03 -1.05
N VAL A 475 22.72 -1.75 -0.64
CA VAL A 475 21.90 -0.70 -1.26
C VAL A 475 22.55 -0.23 -2.56
N ASP A 476 21.83 -0.32 -3.68
CA ASP A 476 22.23 0.30 -4.96
C ASP A 476 22.16 1.83 -4.82
N ALA A 477 23.31 2.41 -4.47
CA ALA A 477 23.49 3.85 -4.25
C ALA A 477 23.48 4.71 -5.54
N GLU A 478 23.07 4.16 -6.68
CA GLU A 478 23.21 4.83 -7.98
C GLU A 478 22.08 5.82 -8.31
N ASN A 479 20.92 5.74 -7.68
CA ASN A 479 19.75 6.55 -8.07
C ASN A 479 19.63 7.95 -7.41
N LEU A 480 20.65 8.42 -6.68
CA LEU A 480 20.63 9.73 -6.02
C LEU A 480 21.50 10.82 -6.69
N LYS A 481 22.01 10.60 -7.89
CA LYS A 481 22.87 11.58 -8.59
C LYS A 481 22.41 11.86 -10.01
N ALA A 482 21.35 12.65 -10.16
CA ALA A 482 21.06 13.31 -11.41
C ALA A 482 20.26 14.60 -11.20
N ASP A 483 20.88 15.62 -10.61
CA ASP A 483 20.58 16.98 -11.05
C ASP A 483 21.81 17.88 -10.85
N ARG A 484 22.56 18.10 -11.95
CA ARG A 484 23.62 19.10 -12.01
C ARG A 484 23.32 20.00 -13.19
N SER A 485 22.75 21.16 -12.90
CA SER A 485 22.57 22.23 -13.88
C SER A 485 23.92 22.59 -14.53
N PRO A 486 23.98 22.73 -15.86
CA PRO A 486 25.24 23.03 -16.56
C PRO A 486 25.75 24.44 -16.16
N GLY A 487 27.06 24.56 -15.94
CA GLY A 487 27.72 25.84 -15.63
C GLY A 487 27.85 26.75 -16.84
N TRP A 488 27.53 28.04 -16.68
CA TRP A 488 27.60 29.05 -17.76
C TRP A 488 28.66 30.11 -17.43
N SER A 489 29.55 30.38 -18.39
CA SER A 489 30.66 31.34 -18.22
C SER A 489 30.22 32.80 -18.34
N LYS A 490 30.88 33.70 -17.58
CA LYS A 490 30.72 35.16 -17.65
C LYS A 490 30.98 35.68 -19.08
N ARG A 491 30.06 36.44 -19.66
CA ARG A 491 30.17 37.07 -20.99
C ARG A 491 29.76 38.54 -20.94
N GLN A 492 30.26 39.32 -21.91
CA GLN A 492 30.06 40.76 -22.09
C GLN A 492 28.60 41.19 -21.91
N VAL A 493 28.41 42.27 -21.15
CA VAL A 493 27.13 42.78 -20.67
C VAL A 493 26.91 44.20 -21.18
N GLY A 494 25.78 44.45 -21.85
CA GLY A 494 25.32 45.77 -22.26
C GLY A 494 24.28 46.34 -21.29
N GLN A 495 24.08 47.67 -21.31
CA GLN A 495 23.09 48.38 -20.47
C GLN A 495 21.73 48.60 -21.15
N ARG A 496 21.57 48.21 -22.42
CA ARG A 496 20.33 48.35 -23.17
C ARG A 496 19.90 47.00 -23.78
N PRO A 497 18.58 46.78 -23.97
CA PRO A 497 18.08 45.60 -24.67
C PRO A 497 18.68 45.48 -26.07
N PRO A 498 18.96 44.26 -26.56
CA PRO A 498 19.41 44.05 -27.94
C PRO A 498 18.34 44.50 -28.94
N ILE A 499 18.74 45.25 -29.97
CA ILE A 499 17.86 45.65 -31.08
C ILE A 499 17.58 44.42 -31.96
N VAL A 500 16.31 44.18 -32.24
CA VAL A 500 15.81 43.14 -33.14
C VAL A 500 14.91 43.75 -34.21
N ASP A 501 14.73 43.03 -35.32
CA ASP A 501 13.75 43.37 -36.36
C ASP A 501 12.34 43.50 -35.75
N PRO A 502 11.53 44.53 -36.10
CA PRO A 502 10.17 44.71 -35.56
C PRO A 502 9.22 43.52 -35.80
N ALA A 503 9.51 42.66 -36.78
CA ALA A 503 8.74 41.44 -37.01
C ALA A 503 9.04 40.32 -35.99
N ILE A 504 10.00 40.52 -35.08
CA ILE A 504 10.38 39.57 -34.02
C ILE A 504 9.71 40.00 -32.72
N SER A 505 8.87 39.14 -32.16
CA SER A 505 8.33 39.32 -30.80
C SER A 505 9.47 39.15 -29.78
N GLN A 506 9.77 40.22 -29.05
CA GLN A 506 10.74 40.26 -27.97
C GLN A 506 9.99 40.48 -26.66
N SER A 507 10.23 39.61 -25.68
CA SER A 507 9.65 39.71 -24.35
C SER A 507 10.67 39.33 -23.28
N PHE A 508 10.39 39.70 -22.04
CA PHE A 508 11.28 39.51 -20.89
C PHE A 508 10.59 38.63 -19.85
N VAL A 509 11.31 37.65 -19.30
CA VAL A 509 10.77 36.77 -18.25
C VAL A 509 10.79 37.51 -16.92
N ARG A 510 9.65 37.59 -16.24
CA ARG A 510 9.55 38.21 -14.91
C ARG A 510 10.42 37.45 -13.89
N PRO A 511 11.30 38.13 -13.13
CA PRO A 511 12.09 37.47 -12.09
C PRO A 511 11.20 36.99 -10.94
N THR A 512 11.36 35.72 -10.56
CA THR A 512 10.73 35.17 -9.34
C THR A 512 11.58 35.39 -8.09
N ILE A 513 12.86 35.74 -8.28
CA ILE A 513 13.84 36.02 -7.23
C ILE A 513 14.55 37.32 -7.60
N TYR A 514 14.50 38.31 -6.70
CA TYR A 514 15.20 39.57 -6.88
C TYR A 514 16.63 39.49 -6.31
N PRO A 515 17.62 40.14 -6.97
CA PRO A 515 19.00 40.11 -6.53
C PRO A 515 19.19 40.82 -5.18
N GLU A 516 20.09 40.28 -4.34
CA GLU A 516 20.53 40.92 -3.09
C GLU A 516 21.27 42.24 -3.34
N THR A 517 21.32 43.09 -2.31
CA THR A 517 21.94 44.43 -2.37
C THR A 517 23.36 44.37 -2.92
N GLY A 518 23.59 45.01 -4.08
CA GLY A 518 24.90 45.04 -4.76
C GLY A 518 25.01 44.12 -5.99
N SER A 519 24.03 43.25 -6.25
CA SER A 519 23.95 42.42 -7.46
C SER A 519 23.00 43.03 -8.49
N LYS A 520 23.26 42.79 -9.79
CA LYS A 520 22.40 43.24 -10.90
C LYS A 520 21.75 42.06 -11.62
N LEU A 521 20.48 42.22 -11.99
CA LEU A 521 19.75 41.28 -12.84
C LEU A 521 20.39 41.24 -14.23
N LEU A 522 20.57 40.04 -14.80
CA LEU A 522 21.14 39.85 -16.14
C LEU A 522 20.18 39.05 -17.02
N TYR A 523 19.58 39.70 -18.01
CA TYR A 523 18.80 39.05 -19.06
C TYR A 523 19.72 38.35 -20.06
N ARG A 524 19.40 37.09 -20.36
CA ARG A 524 20.12 36.25 -21.32
C ARG A 524 19.19 35.90 -22.47
N PRO A 525 19.65 36.02 -23.73
CA PRO A 525 18.80 35.72 -24.87
C PRO A 525 18.54 34.21 -24.99
N ALA A 526 17.28 33.86 -25.17
CA ALA A 526 16.82 32.51 -25.50
C ALA A 526 15.70 32.61 -26.55
N LEU A 527 15.54 31.57 -27.35
CA LEU A 527 14.34 31.36 -28.13
C LEU A 527 13.34 30.59 -27.28
N ALA A 528 12.13 31.12 -27.18
CA ALA A 528 10.98 30.39 -26.67
C ALA A 528 10.07 30.05 -27.85
N ALA A 529 9.53 28.83 -27.87
CA ALA A 529 8.51 28.43 -28.80
C ALA A 529 7.48 27.57 -28.09
N GLU A 530 6.22 27.94 -28.22
CA GLU A 530 5.11 27.14 -27.79
C GLU A 530 4.64 26.26 -28.94
N VAL A 531 4.50 24.96 -28.68
CA VAL A 531 4.19 23.96 -29.70
C VAL A 531 2.98 23.16 -29.26
N GLY A 532 1.95 23.14 -30.10
CA GLY A 532 0.83 22.21 -30.01
C GLY A 532 1.16 20.92 -30.77
N LEU A 533 0.98 19.79 -30.10
CA LEU A 533 1.19 18.46 -30.63
C LEU A 533 -0.14 17.74 -30.73
N HIS A 534 -0.47 17.28 -31.95
CA HIS A 534 -1.69 16.53 -32.20
C HIS A 534 -1.36 15.10 -32.62
N TYR A 535 -1.76 14.14 -31.80
CA TYR A 535 -1.57 12.72 -32.06
C TYR A 535 -2.91 12.09 -32.44
N VAL A 536 -2.99 11.51 -33.63
CA VAL A 536 -4.19 10.84 -34.14
C VAL A 536 -3.88 9.42 -34.58
N GLN A 537 -4.61 8.44 -34.05
CA GLN A 537 -4.58 7.07 -34.50
C GLN A 537 -5.98 6.43 -34.39
N ALA A 538 -6.69 6.36 -35.51
CA ALA A 538 -8.10 5.93 -35.55
C ALA A 538 -8.33 4.49 -35.04
N ARG A 539 -7.40 3.56 -35.30
CA ARG A 539 -7.54 2.14 -34.88
C ARG A 539 -7.54 1.93 -33.37
N SER A 540 -6.87 2.81 -32.63
CA SER A 540 -6.76 2.80 -31.17
C SER A 540 -7.64 3.87 -30.52
N GLY A 541 -8.41 4.63 -31.31
CA GLY A 541 -9.28 5.70 -30.82
C GLY A 541 -8.51 6.88 -30.23
N ILE A 542 -7.24 7.09 -30.62
CA ILE A 542 -6.42 8.17 -30.07
C ILE A 542 -6.67 9.44 -30.88
N ASP A 543 -7.12 10.47 -30.18
CA ASP A 543 -7.16 11.86 -30.62
C ASP A 543 -6.73 12.71 -29.41
N HIS A 544 -5.46 13.10 -29.38
CA HIS A 544 -4.86 13.74 -28.21
C HIS A 544 -4.09 14.99 -28.60
N TRP A 545 -4.37 16.07 -27.89
CA TRP A 545 -3.64 17.33 -27.96
C TRP A 545 -2.77 17.49 -26.73
N SER A 546 -1.50 17.77 -26.96
CA SER A 546 -0.53 18.13 -25.92
C SER A 546 0.10 19.47 -26.28
N ARG A 547 0.53 20.23 -25.28
CA ARG A 547 1.27 21.48 -25.44
C ARG A 547 2.63 21.30 -24.80
N CYS A 548 3.65 21.89 -25.40
CA CYS A 548 4.95 22.02 -24.76
C CYS A 548 5.59 23.37 -25.09
N VAL A 549 6.40 23.85 -24.16
CA VAL A 549 7.24 25.04 -24.32
C VAL A 549 8.67 24.60 -24.54
N CYS A 550 9.26 25.06 -25.63
CA CYS A 550 10.64 24.80 -26.01
C CYS A 550 11.48 26.05 -25.75
N LEU A 551 12.51 25.94 -24.89
CA LEU A 551 13.46 27.00 -24.60
C LEU A 551 14.84 26.63 -25.09
N ALA A 552 15.37 27.39 -26.05
CA ALA A 552 16.73 27.24 -26.55
C ALA A 552 17.58 28.48 -26.24
N PRO A 553 18.54 28.39 -25.30
CA PRO A 553 19.46 29.48 -25.04
C PRO A 553 20.28 29.85 -26.27
N LEU A 554 20.38 31.15 -26.57
CA LEU A 554 21.11 31.65 -27.72
C LEU A 554 22.56 31.96 -27.34
N ALA A 555 23.50 31.21 -27.92
CA ALA A 555 24.92 31.55 -27.82
C ALA A 555 25.27 32.75 -28.72
N SER A 556 26.29 33.53 -28.36
CA SER A 556 26.77 34.69 -29.17
C SER A 556 27.20 34.34 -30.61
N ARG A 557 27.42 33.05 -30.92
CA ARG A 557 27.57 32.52 -32.28
C ARG A 557 26.77 31.23 -32.41
N ILE A 558 25.85 31.20 -33.37
CA ILE A 558 25.05 30.01 -33.71
C ILE A 558 25.81 29.25 -34.80
N ARG A 559 26.54 28.19 -34.43
CA ARG A 559 27.41 27.43 -35.37
C ARG A 559 26.76 26.16 -35.94
N SER A 560 25.75 25.60 -35.27
CA SER A 560 24.99 24.41 -35.72
C SER A 560 23.67 24.31 -34.97
N GLY A 561 22.55 24.12 -35.69
CA GLY A 561 21.20 23.85 -35.16
C GLY A 561 20.77 24.67 -33.94
N VAL A 562 19.93 25.69 -34.12
CA VAL A 562 19.55 26.62 -33.02
C VAL A 562 18.92 25.92 -31.82
N TRP A 563 18.22 24.80 -32.06
CA TRP A 563 17.54 23.99 -31.04
C TRP A 563 18.40 22.88 -30.44
N SER A 564 19.71 22.82 -30.75
CA SER A 564 20.61 21.77 -30.24
C SER A 564 20.76 21.76 -28.71
N ARG A 565 20.47 22.89 -28.05
CA ARG A 565 20.44 23.04 -26.59
C ARG A 565 19.05 23.34 -26.05
N ALA A 566 18.02 23.00 -26.83
CA ALA A 566 16.66 23.20 -26.43
C ALA A 566 16.30 22.31 -25.23
N VAL A 567 15.61 22.90 -24.26
CA VAL A 567 14.96 22.19 -23.16
C VAL A 567 13.45 22.29 -23.40
N PHE A 568 12.74 21.19 -23.20
CA PHE A 568 11.30 21.13 -23.36
C PHE A 568 10.62 21.05 -22.00
N PHE A 569 9.52 21.77 -21.86
CA PHE A 569 8.69 21.80 -20.66
C PHE A 569 7.25 21.54 -21.05
N ASP A 570 6.54 20.74 -20.26
CA ASP A 570 5.15 20.37 -20.57
C ASP A 570 4.19 21.45 -20.05
N ASP A 571 4.42 21.95 -18.82
CA ASP A 571 3.60 22.96 -18.16
C ASP A 571 4.44 24.12 -17.60
N LEU A 572 5.15 24.85 -18.47
CA LEU A 572 5.90 26.05 -18.08
C LEU A 572 5.13 27.32 -18.45
N ASP A 573 4.69 28.07 -17.43
CA ASP A 573 4.32 29.47 -17.60
C ASP A 573 5.58 30.34 -17.54
N LEU A 574 5.85 31.04 -18.64
CA LEU A 574 7.01 31.91 -18.78
C LEU A 574 6.81 33.31 -18.21
N SER A 575 5.58 33.72 -17.86
CA SER A 575 5.29 35.05 -17.28
C SER A 575 6.05 36.18 -18.00
N LEU A 576 5.76 36.32 -19.29
CA LEU A 576 6.44 37.24 -20.21
C LEU A 576 5.89 38.67 -20.08
N GLU A 577 6.78 39.65 -20.05
CA GLU A 577 6.49 41.09 -20.03
C GLU A 577 7.11 41.79 -21.25
N ASP A 578 6.51 42.89 -21.69
CA ASP A 578 6.97 43.66 -22.87
C ASP A 578 8.16 44.59 -22.53
N GLU A 579 8.28 45.00 -21.27
CA GLU A 579 9.36 45.85 -20.78
C GLU A 579 10.30 45.09 -19.84
N PRO A 580 11.62 45.33 -19.91
CA PRO A 580 12.56 44.73 -18.99
C PRO A 580 12.56 45.46 -17.64
N GLU A 581 12.94 44.74 -16.59
CA GLU A 581 13.16 45.31 -15.25
C GLU A 581 14.14 46.50 -15.26
N PRO A 582 13.86 47.58 -14.50
CA PRO A 582 14.74 48.74 -14.40
C PRO A 582 16.14 48.35 -13.92
N ASN A 583 17.17 48.96 -14.51
CA ASN A 583 18.59 48.72 -14.19
C ASN A 583 19.12 47.29 -14.47
N ALA A 584 18.37 46.47 -15.22
CA ALA A 584 18.85 45.18 -15.68
C ALA A 584 19.97 45.30 -16.72
N ALA A 585 20.80 44.27 -16.78
CA ALA A 585 21.90 44.14 -17.71
C ALA A 585 21.56 43.08 -18.77
N PHE A 586 22.14 43.17 -19.97
CA PHE A 586 21.78 42.29 -21.09
C PHE A 586 23.02 41.59 -21.68
N ALA A 587 22.92 40.27 -21.87
CA ALA A 587 23.93 39.52 -22.60
C ALA A 587 23.82 39.75 -24.12
N THR A 588 24.94 39.58 -24.83
CA THR A 588 25.02 39.80 -26.28
C THR A 588 24.14 38.81 -27.08
N LEU A 589 23.31 39.36 -27.97
CA LEU A 589 22.49 38.61 -28.93
C LEU A 589 23.30 38.33 -30.21
N ALA A 590 23.21 37.11 -30.74
CA ALA A 590 23.86 36.78 -32.02
C ALA A 590 23.16 37.47 -33.20
N GLY A 591 23.91 37.99 -34.17
CA GLY A 591 23.34 38.70 -35.33
C GLY A 591 22.43 37.87 -36.24
N ALA A 592 22.43 36.54 -36.11
CA ALA A 592 21.42 35.68 -36.75
C ALA A 592 20.04 35.80 -36.10
N ALA A 593 19.98 36.02 -34.77
CA ALA A 593 18.74 36.19 -34.01
C ALA A 593 18.14 37.61 -34.11
N GLN A 594 18.84 38.54 -34.74
CA GLN A 594 18.32 39.89 -35.02
C GLN A 594 17.51 39.97 -36.32
N ARG A 595 17.54 38.93 -37.17
CA ARG A 595 16.96 38.93 -38.52
C ARG A 595 15.70 38.05 -38.58
N ALA A 596 14.57 38.61 -39.01
CA ALA A 596 13.30 37.87 -39.11
C ALA A 596 13.38 36.60 -39.99
N LYS A 597 14.14 36.63 -41.09
CA LYS A 597 14.32 35.49 -42.01
C LYS A 597 14.90 34.22 -41.34
N SER A 598 15.67 34.38 -40.26
CA SER A 598 16.22 33.24 -39.51
C SER A 598 15.12 32.42 -38.82
N TYR A 599 14.07 33.07 -38.35
CA TYR A 599 13.00 32.44 -37.56
C TYR A 599 12.12 31.51 -38.41
N THR A 600 11.94 31.79 -39.72
CA THR A 600 11.24 30.87 -40.63
C THR A 600 11.96 29.53 -40.77
N SER A 601 13.30 29.57 -40.88
CA SER A 601 14.11 28.35 -40.93
C SER A 601 14.11 27.64 -39.57
N TRP A 602 14.15 28.40 -38.47
CA TRP A 602 14.15 27.84 -37.12
C TRP A 602 12.82 27.18 -36.77
N LYS A 603 11.68 27.74 -37.20
CA LYS A 603 10.36 27.13 -37.06
C LYS A 603 10.29 25.75 -37.72
N ARG A 604 10.69 25.63 -38.99
CA ARG A 604 10.73 24.34 -39.70
C ARG A 604 11.65 23.33 -39.02
N SER A 605 12.80 23.77 -38.52
CA SER A 605 13.71 22.89 -37.78
C SER A 605 13.14 22.43 -36.42
N LEU A 606 12.32 23.27 -35.77
CA LEU A 606 11.62 22.91 -34.54
C LEU A 606 10.53 21.88 -34.80
N GLU A 607 9.69 22.08 -35.82
CA GLU A 607 8.65 21.11 -36.23
C GLU A 607 9.26 19.71 -36.46
N SER A 608 10.38 19.63 -37.18
CA SER A 608 11.09 18.37 -37.40
C SER A 608 11.73 17.80 -36.13
N LEU A 609 12.20 18.64 -35.21
CA LEU A 609 12.81 18.20 -33.95
C LEU A 609 11.75 17.60 -33.03
N VAL A 610 10.64 18.32 -32.83
CA VAL A 610 9.56 17.89 -31.94
C VAL A 610 8.93 16.59 -32.44
N TYR A 611 8.70 16.47 -33.75
CA TYR A 611 8.19 15.23 -34.35
C TYR A 611 9.07 14.00 -34.05
N LYS A 612 10.39 14.17 -33.97
CA LYS A 612 11.33 13.07 -33.67
C LYS A 612 11.54 12.86 -32.16
N ALA A 613 11.56 13.93 -31.39
CA ALA A 613 11.92 13.89 -29.97
C ALA A 613 10.73 13.55 -29.06
N ARG A 614 9.50 13.71 -29.52
CA ARG A 614 8.27 13.54 -28.73
C ARG A 614 7.31 12.53 -29.39
N PRO A 615 7.67 11.24 -29.52
CA PRO A 615 6.70 10.22 -29.91
C PRO A 615 5.73 9.94 -28.74
N LEU A 616 4.45 9.74 -29.04
CA LEU A 616 3.51 9.20 -28.08
C LEU A 616 3.61 7.67 -28.07
N ILE A 617 4.10 7.10 -26.96
CA ILE A 617 4.25 5.65 -26.80
C ILE A 617 2.93 5.04 -26.31
N ILE A 618 2.45 4.02 -27.02
CA ILE A 618 1.22 3.32 -26.69
C ILE A 618 1.50 1.81 -26.71
N HIS A 619 1.11 1.14 -25.64
CA HIS A 619 1.29 -0.30 -25.48
C HIS A 619 0.01 -1.04 -25.89
N LYS A 620 0.15 -2.28 -26.39
CA LYS A 620 -0.98 -3.10 -26.83
C LYS A 620 -0.82 -4.55 -26.41
N CYS A 621 -1.86 -5.11 -25.79
CA CYS A 621 -1.99 -6.54 -25.54
C CYS A 621 -2.94 -7.17 -26.57
N ALA A 622 -2.39 -7.96 -27.50
CA ALA A 622 -3.17 -8.61 -28.54
C ALA A 622 -4.16 -9.66 -28.00
N ALA A 623 -3.76 -10.42 -26.97
CA ALA A 623 -4.58 -11.50 -26.40
C ALA A 623 -5.87 -11.00 -25.74
N LEU A 624 -5.82 -9.83 -25.09
CA LEU A 624 -6.98 -9.20 -24.45
C LEU A 624 -7.64 -8.15 -25.35
N LYS A 625 -7.01 -7.77 -26.46
CA LYS A 625 -7.43 -6.67 -27.35
C LYS A 625 -7.53 -5.33 -26.61
N ILE A 626 -6.63 -5.09 -25.66
CA ILE A 626 -6.58 -3.88 -24.84
C ILE A 626 -5.37 -3.05 -25.26
N VAL A 627 -5.55 -1.73 -25.34
CA VAL A 627 -4.53 -0.73 -25.65
C VAL A 627 -4.33 0.17 -24.43
N SER A 628 -3.11 0.68 -24.21
CA SER A 628 -2.82 1.63 -23.13
C SER A 628 -3.54 2.96 -23.36
N ARG A 629 -3.84 3.67 -22.27
CA ARG A 629 -4.32 5.05 -22.33
C ARG A 629 -3.14 5.98 -22.65
N VAL A 630 -3.47 7.20 -23.08
CA VAL A 630 -2.48 8.27 -23.22
C VAL A 630 -1.91 8.58 -21.83
N ASP A 631 -0.60 8.75 -21.74
CA ASP A 631 0.17 8.98 -20.49
C ASP A 631 0.06 7.86 -19.43
N GLU A 632 -0.48 6.69 -19.78
CA GLU A 632 -0.47 5.52 -18.91
C GLU A 632 0.94 4.92 -18.89
N THR A 633 1.54 4.83 -17.70
CA THR A 633 2.84 4.17 -17.53
C THR A 633 2.74 2.69 -17.88
N GLU A 634 3.85 2.09 -18.30
CA GLU A 634 3.90 0.66 -18.63
C GLU A 634 3.45 -0.22 -17.45
N SER A 635 3.87 0.11 -16.22
CA SER A 635 3.42 -0.56 -15.00
C SER A 635 1.91 -0.46 -14.81
N ALA A 636 1.31 0.73 -14.93
CA ALA A 636 -0.13 0.91 -14.80
C ALA A 636 -0.90 0.11 -15.86
N PHE A 637 -0.39 0.08 -17.10
CA PHE A 637 -0.96 -0.74 -18.17
C PHE A 637 -0.89 -2.23 -17.84
N MET A 638 0.25 -2.73 -17.36
CA MET A 638 0.45 -4.13 -16.97
C MET A 638 -0.49 -4.55 -15.85
N VAL A 639 -0.68 -3.70 -14.84
CA VAL A 639 -1.65 -3.93 -13.76
C VAL A 639 -3.06 -4.08 -14.33
N ARG A 640 -3.49 -3.15 -15.20
CA ARG A 640 -4.81 -3.19 -15.83
C ARG A 640 -5.02 -4.43 -16.71
N LEU A 641 -3.98 -4.91 -17.40
CA LEU A 641 -4.04 -6.15 -18.17
C LEU A 641 -4.23 -7.37 -17.27
N ARG A 642 -3.54 -7.44 -16.13
CA ARG A 642 -3.70 -8.54 -15.16
C ARG A 642 -5.09 -8.56 -14.56
N GLU A 643 -5.64 -7.41 -14.21
CA GLU A 643 -7.02 -7.28 -13.72
C GLU A 643 -8.01 -7.81 -14.76
N ALA A 644 -7.92 -7.36 -16.01
CA ALA A 644 -8.80 -7.82 -17.08
C ALA A 644 -8.66 -9.33 -17.35
N ALA A 645 -7.45 -9.88 -17.24
CA ALA A 645 -7.22 -11.32 -17.36
C ALA A 645 -7.89 -12.11 -16.23
N ARG A 646 -7.78 -11.63 -14.97
CA ARG A 646 -8.44 -12.25 -13.80
C ARG A 646 -9.95 -12.19 -13.90
N GLU A 647 -10.53 -11.05 -14.26
CA GLU A 647 -11.98 -10.92 -14.42
C GLU A 647 -12.52 -11.89 -15.47
N ARG A 648 -11.82 -12.01 -16.61
CA ARG A 648 -12.19 -12.99 -17.64
C ARG A 648 -12.09 -14.43 -17.14
N ARG A 649 -11.03 -14.77 -16.40
CA ARG A 649 -10.87 -16.09 -15.76
C ARG A 649 -12.04 -16.37 -14.81
N ASP A 650 -12.34 -15.43 -13.91
CA ASP A 650 -13.36 -15.61 -12.88
C ASP A 650 -14.76 -15.79 -13.50
N LEU A 651 -15.06 -15.07 -14.59
CA LEU A 651 -16.28 -15.28 -15.37
C LEU A 651 -16.38 -16.69 -15.96
N GLU A 652 -15.29 -17.23 -16.51
CA GLU A 652 -15.28 -18.59 -17.05
C GLU A 652 -15.36 -19.66 -15.96
N VAL A 653 -14.68 -19.46 -14.83
CA VAL A 653 -14.78 -20.34 -13.64
C VAL A 653 -16.21 -20.37 -13.11
N GLU A 654 -16.87 -19.22 -13.01
CA GLU A 654 -18.26 -19.13 -12.53
C GLU A 654 -19.25 -19.83 -13.47
N LYS A 655 -19.05 -19.71 -14.80
CA LYS A 655 -19.83 -20.48 -15.78
C LYS A 655 -19.67 -21.99 -15.57
N LEU A 656 -18.44 -22.45 -15.33
CA LEU A 656 -18.16 -23.86 -15.04
C LEU A 656 -18.81 -24.30 -13.72
N ARG A 657 -18.68 -23.51 -12.64
CA ARG A 657 -19.31 -23.80 -11.35
C ARG A 657 -20.82 -23.96 -11.49
N LYS A 658 -21.51 -23.01 -12.12
CA LYS A 658 -22.96 -23.08 -12.37
C LYS A 658 -23.35 -24.33 -13.18
N ARG A 659 -22.55 -24.71 -14.19
CA ARG A 659 -22.79 -25.91 -15.00
C ARG A 659 -22.69 -27.20 -14.20
N TYR A 660 -21.74 -27.31 -13.28
CA TYR A 660 -21.47 -28.54 -12.51
C TYR A 660 -22.15 -28.60 -11.13
N ALA A 661 -22.62 -27.47 -10.58
CA ALA A 661 -23.25 -27.40 -9.26
C ALA A 661 -24.39 -28.43 -9.06
N PRO A 662 -25.33 -28.64 -9.99
CA PRO A 662 -26.39 -29.64 -9.81
C PRO A 662 -25.86 -31.07 -9.70
N ARG A 663 -24.77 -31.38 -10.42
CA ARG A 663 -24.15 -32.71 -10.39
C ARG A 663 -23.42 -32.95 -9.08
N LEU A 664 -22.70 -31.93 -8.58
CA LEU A 664 -22.02 -31.99 -7.29
C LEU A 664 -23.01 -32.12 -6.12
N ALA A 665 -24.10 -31.36 -6.13
CA ALA A 665 -25.16 -31.46 -5.12
C ALA A 665 -25.72 -32.89 -5.03
N ARG A 666 -26.06 -33.51 -6.17
CA ARG A 666 -26.53 -34.90 -6.22
C ARG A 666 -25.52 -35.91 -5.65
N LEU A 667 -24.23 -35.69 -5.90
CA LEU A 667 -23.17 -36.55 -5.37
C LEU A 667 -22.99 -36.36 -3.86
N ARG A 668 -23.01 -35.12 -3.36
CA ARG A 668 -22.95 -34.81 -1.92
C ARG A 668 -24.15 -35.41 -1.18
N ASP A 669 -25.36 -35.25 -1.71
CA ASP A 669 -26.56 -35.87 -1.13
C ASP A 669 -26.44 -37.39 -1.06
N ARG A 670 -25.86 -38.01 -2.09
CA ARG A 670 -25.60 -39.45 -2.10
C ARG A 670 -24.58 -39.84 -1.04
N MET A 671 -23.48 -39.10 -0.91
CA MET A 671 -22.46 -39.33 0.13
C MET A 671 -23.06 -39.21 1.53
N ARG A 672 -23.78 -38.13 1.81
CA ARG A 672 -24.46 -37.89 3.10
C ARG A 672 -25.40 -39.04 3.47
N ARG A 673 -26.18 -39.55 2.51
CA ARG A 673 -27.06 -40.72 2.75
C ARG A 673 -26.27 -41.99 3.07
N GLN A 674 -25.10 -42.19 2.45
CA GLN A 674 -24.24 -43.34 2.75
C GLN A 674 -23.57 -43.19 4.13
N GLU A 675 -23.07 -42.00 4.47
CA GLU A 675 -22.48 -41.72 5.79
C GLU A 675 -23.50 -41.91 6.92
N GLN A 676 -24.72 -41.39 6.75
CA GLN A 676 -25.81 -41.64 7.71
C GLN A 676 -26.17 -43.11 7.86
N ARG A 677 -26.02 -43.90 6.78
CA ARG A 677 -26.23 -45.35 6.84
C ARG A 677 -25.12 -46.03 7.62
N ILE A 678 -23.86 -45.67 7.35
CA ILE A 678 -22.70 -46.17 8.10
C ILE A 678 -22.84 -45.85 9.58
N GLU A 679 -23.21 -44.62 9.94
CA GLU A 679 -23.38 -44.19 11.33
C GLU A 679 -24.48 -44.97 12.06
N ARG A 680 -25.59 -45.27 11.36
CA ARG A 680 -26.66 -46.14 11.91
C ARG A 680 -26.19 -47.58 12.10
N GLU A 681 -25.44 -48.12 11.15
CA GLU A 681 -24.89 -49.48 11.24
C GLU A 681 -23.86 -49.58 12.38
N GLU A 682 -22.98 -48.59 12.54
CA GLU A 682 -22.02 -48.49 13.65
C GLU A 682 -22.74 -48.37 15.01
N SER A 683 -23.79 -47.55 15.11
CA SER A 683 -24.55 -47.40 16.35
C SER A 683 -25.28 -48.68 16.72
N GLN A 684 -25.84 -49.40 15.74
CA GLN A 684 -26.49 -50.70 15.96
C GLN A 684 -25.50 -51.76 16.42
N VAL A 685 -24.31 -51.84 15.81
CA VAL A 685 -23.23 -52.75 16.24
C VAL A 685 -22.76 -52.41 17.65
N SER A 686 -22.61 -51.12 17.98
CA SER A 686 -22.25 -50.70 19.34
C SER A 686 -23.31 -51.05 20.37
N GLN A 687 -24.59 -50.90 20.04
CA GLN A 687 -25.70 -51.28 20.92
C GLN A 687 -25.79 -52.80 21.12
N GLN A 688 -25.58 -53.59 20.06
CA GLN A 688 -25.54 -55.06 20.19
C GLN A 688 -24.38 -55.51 21.07
N LYS A 689 -23.19 -54.92 20.94
CA LYS A 689 -22.03 -55.22 21.82
C LYS A 689 -22.29 -54.88 23.29
N LEU A 690 -23.05 -53.83 23.57
CA LEU A 690 -23.48 -53.45 24.92
C LEU A 690 -24.57 -54.37 25.49
N GLN A 691 -25.33 -55.08 24.65
CA GLN A 691 -26.34 -56.06 25.07
C GLN A 691 -25.79 -57.49 25.21
N THR A 692 -24.63 -57.77 24.62
CA THR A 692 -23.94 -59.08 24.71
C THR A 692 -22.78 -59.10 25.71
N ALA A 693 -22.48 -57.97 26.35
CA ALA A 693 -21.62 -57.85 27.53
C ALA A 693 -22.49 -57.72 28.78
#